data_AF-A0AAV6FD63-F1
#
_entry.id   AF-A0AAV6FD63-F1
#
_cell.length_a   1.000
_cell.length_b   1.000
_cell.length_c   1.000
_cell.angle_alpha   90.00
_cell.angle_beta   90.00
_cell.angle_gamma   90.00
#
_symmetry.space_group_name_H-M   'P 1'
#
loop_
_entity.id
_entity.type
_entity.pdbx_description
1 polymer ?
#
loop_
_entity_poly.entity_id
_entity_poly.type
_entity_poly.pdbx_seq_one_letter_code
_entity_poly.pdbx_strand_id
1 'polypeptide(L)'
;MRSRVSESVNRRGLRQQASELSHCVEREQKHRKQLEMKLKMAEAALQAERSVQQEMTLGLQVLREKLKEAESAQTRESQRANDMHVRLVQVEKEHVSTTTELRTLLKEEKATSDRLRETIQEQQGTHTHTQEQLNAAVQRQKCLEEVYDGVLTELVQLLQEHSQQGETNTHTTEDGKPSPSVLVDALRRTLSQYQHSLEMAQSQMQQTEERNKMLSQDISHKDEVSNTMKKASQEHAARVSELTDEVQRLRSNCTDAAAAADRAQSQLQELKQHCADMQAHVHTLREQFQREEQEKLAFLHSLYQRLVAGCVLIQSPHGLLSSFSWAELCAVLQDQTDVLLTDLHAAKEQAECERKARSLRELHEAHGGAVEGLTVQLRLREQSWLAQKEELLRQQSSLTDELHLRTQELRHEVDASKERMCAVEREKASAATRAADLRERLRASDGLSSALLRGAALLSGCLCPLLRRVRDLARQKRVLTARLDAHTKLEREVQAILRALSSTGQEEKTHTQTCKPTPEAEARAQRRGVWGFRCAVIGVLAAQRFRALGRSSRVCFVADNPYGEGAVRVSVCEPEGRRKRKDGERGTEEWTWTQSSALKTLILTGTEDCTDMGSKFSRLLERLAADSDGCYGCYTERGSLSRQLAQGLYRLRKTQPISANQYNSKTVVSSLQQHILGFTQRLHAAEVERRNMRMELTQLRRQPLIPPPQDPKHTACVPAAHLEELLCELSAALQREQQAQELLHQQAQQLQELGLSMELHAGDQQEKDRTLTMAVKSLSECKAELHRKDQSLRQLGKHLSQARQDKQELQQSICTAENALRMAVKTKDSLASYMKSVESTLKEVKERIVLHSPTLSPRDIIWHVPNMHLEMPGPERLMGGPEVATCQGVVSSFAEVYQLLCSKLVCVERELKSRHSHISALKEELHNACLREKSPVTAVPDPPVVASGPPEEAGHYGPLPVKATSTSQKSTARPGKKLSKKHL
;
A
#
# COMPACT_ATOMS: atom_id res chain seq x y z
N MET A 1 125.40 -64.79 -45.90
CA MET A 1 124.91 -63.76 -44.95
C MET A 1 123.81 -62.86 -45.52
N ARG A 2 124.00 -62.16 -46.66
CA ARG A 2 123.05 -61.13 -47.18
C ARG A 2 121.55 -61.50 -47.11
N SER A 3 121.16 -62.74 -47.46
CA SER A 3 119.76 -63.22 -47.38
C SER A 3 119.12 -63.05 -46.00
N ARG A 4 119.78 -63.53 -44.91
CA ARG A 4 119.22 -63.44 -43.54
C ARG A 4 119.09 -62.00 -43.06
N VAL A 5 119.95 -61.09 -43.52
CA VAL A 5 119.83 -59.65 -43.24
C VAL A 5 118.57 -59.11 -43.93
N SER A 6 118.37 -59.43 -45.21
CA SER A 6 117.18 -59.04 -45.98
C SER A 6 115.87 -59.54 -45.34
N GLU A 7 115.82 -60.80 -44.89
CA GLU A 7 114.68 -61.31 -44.12
C GLU A 7 114.47 -60.55 -42.81
N SER A 8 115.54 -60.23 -42.07
CA SER A 8 115.44 -59.49 -40.80
C SER A 8 114.94 -58.05 -40.98
N VAL A 9 115.13 -57.48 -42.17
CA VAL A 9 114.63 -56.14 -42.55
C VAL A 9 113.17 -56.26 -42.98
N ASN A 10 112.80 -57.21 -43.86
CA ASN A 10 111.40 -57.46 -44.23
C ASN A 10 110.53 -57.80 -43.02
N ARG A 11 110.99 -58.67 -42.11
CA ARG A 11 110.24 -59.00 -40.88
C ARG A 11 110.10 -57.82 -39.92
N ARG A 12 110.98 -56.81 -39.97
CA ARG A 12 110.83 -55.54 -39.23
C ARG A 12 109.86 -54.59 -39.93
N GLY A 13 109.98 -54.41 -41.25
CA GLY A 13 109.03 -53.62 -42.05
C GLY A 13 107.58 -54.12 -41.91
N LEU A 14 107.36 -55.42 -42.04
CA LEU A 14 106.03 -56.04 -41.86
C LEU A 14 105.48 -55.86 -40.44
N ARG A 15 106.32 -55.93 -39.40
CA ARG A 15 105.89 -55.67 -38.01
C ARG A 15 105.55 -54.20 -37.78
N GLN A 16 106.32 -53.28 -38.37
CA GLN A 16 106.04 -51.86 -38.31
C GLN A 16 104.72 -51.53 -39.01
N GLN A 17 104.54 -52.00 -40.26
CA GLN A 17 103.28 -51.87 -41.00
C GLN A 17 102.08 -52.46 -40.24
N ALA A 18 102.23 -53.62 -39.60
CA ALA A 18 101.18 -54.20 -38.77
C ALA A 18 100.83 -53.32 -37.55
N SER A 19 101.82 -52.69 -36.91
CA SER A 19 101.58 -51.76 -35.79
C SER A 19 100.92 -50.45 -36.25
N GLU A 20 101.31 -49.91 -37.41
CA GLU A 20 100.73 -48.72 -38.02
C GLU A 20 99.27 -48.98 -38.43
N LEU A 21 98.97 -50.14 -39.02
CA LEU A 21 97.62 -50.59 -39.34
C LEU A 21 96.77 -50.78 -38.06
N SER A 22 97.30 -51.43 -37.02
CA SER A 22 96.59 -51.59 -35.74
C SER A 22 96.23 -50.24 -35.12
N HIS A 23 97.18 -49.30 -35.09
CA HIS A 23 96.93 -47.95 -34.57
C HIS A 23 95.97 -47.14 -35.47
N CYS A 24 95.89 -47.44 -36.77
CA CYS A 24 94.88 -46.87 -37.65
C CYS A 24 93.49 -47.43 -37.35
N VAL A 25 93.35 -48.76 -37.22
CA VAL A 25 92.09 -49.44 -36.84
C VAL A 25 91.59 -48.96 -35.48
N GLU A 26 92.48 -48.76 -34.50
CA GLU A 26 92.10 -48.17 -33.21
C GLU A 26 91.57 -46.74 -33.32
N ARG A 27 92.17 -45.90 -34.18
CA ARG A 27 91.68 -44.54 -34.43
C ARG A 27 90.30 -44.57 -35.08
N GLU A 28 90.10 -45.41 -36.09
CA GLU A 28 88.79 -45.64 -36.71
C GLU A 28 87.75 -46.15 -35.70
N GLN A 29 88.10 -47.10 -34.83
CA GLN A 29 87.19 -47.56 -33.77
C GLN A 29 86.85 -46.47 -32.75
N LYS A 30 87.81 -45.60 -32.39
CA LYS A 30 87.60 -44.46 -31.48
C LYS A 30 86.69 -43.41 -32.15
N HIS A 31 86.93 -43.06 -33.41
CA HIS A 31 86.06 -42.14 -34.17
C HIS A 31 84.67 -42.72 -34.42
N ARG A 32 84.56 -44.01 -34.74
CA ARG A 32 83.27 -44.71 -34.88
C ARG A 32 82.45 -44.65 -33.59
N LYS A 33 83.05 -44.93 -32.43
CA LYS A 33 82.38 -44.82 -31.11
C LYS A 33 81.95 -43.37 -30.81
N GLN A 34 82.76 -42.37 -31.18
CA GLN A 34 82.38 -40.95 -31.07
C GLN A 34 81.20 -40.59 -31.98
N LEU A 35 81.15 -41.11 -33.21
CA LEU A 35 80.03 -40.92 -34.13
C LEU A 35 78.76 -41.62 -33.65
N GLU A 36 78.86 -42.87 -33.17
CA GLU A 36 77.74 -43.63 -32.59
C GLU A 36 77.18 -42.93 -31.33
N MET A 37 78.02 -42.29 -30.51
CA MET A 37 77.56 -41.48 -29.38
C MET A 37 76.87 -40.18 -29.84
N LYS A 38 77.46 -39.45 -30.79
CA LYS A 38 76.86 -38.23 -31.36
C LYS A 38 75.51 -38.49 -32.04
N LEU A 39 75.39 -39.61 -32.75
CA LEU A 39 74.15 -40.06 -33.38
C LEU A 39 73.07 -40.30 -32.33
N LYS A 40 73.36 -41.06 -31.27
CA LYS A 40 72.41 -41.29 -30.16
C LYS A 40 71.99 -40.00 -29.44
N MET A 41 72.91 -39.05 -29.27
CA MET A 41 72.57 -37.73 -28.71
C MET A 41 71.65 -36.91 -29.64
N ALA A 42 71.90 -36.96 -30.96
CA ALA A 42 71.04 -36.31 -31.95
C ALA A 42 69.65 -36.99 -32.05
N GLU A 43 69.59 -38.32 -31.95
CA GLU A 43 68.33 -39.08 -31.89
C GLU A 43 67.51 -38.73 -30.65
N ALA A 44 68.15 -38.63 -29.47
CA ALA A 44 67.49 -38.22 -28.24
C ALA A 44 66.98 -36.76 -28.31
N ALA A 45 67.78 -35.84 -28.87
CA ALA A 45 67.34 -34.46 -29.11
C ALA A 45 66.15 -34.40 -30.08
N LEU A 46 66.19 -35.15 -31.18
CA LEU A 46 65.09 -35.24 -32.16
C LEU A 46 63.82 -35.87 -31.55
N GLN A 47 63.94 -36.81 -30.61
CA GLN A 47 62.80 -37.34 -29.85
C GLN A 47 62.19 -36.28 -28.91
N ALA A 48 63.02 -35.49 -28.21
CA ALA A 48 62.55 -34.40 -27.37
C ALA A 48 61.90 -33.27 -28.19
N GLU A 49 62.45 -32.90 -29.34
CA GLU A 49 61.80 -31.95 -30.26
C GLU A 49 60.45 -32.48 -30.76
N ARG A 50 60.34 -33.78 -31.05
CA ARG A 50 59.07 -34.41 -31.46
C ARG A 50 58.02 -34.41 -30.37
N SER A 51 58.37 -34.65 -29.10
CA SER A 51 57.39 -34.55 -28.00
C SER A 51 56.95 -33.10 -27.77
N VAL A 52 57.86 -32.13 -27.82
CA VAL A 52 57.52 -30.69 -27.72
C VAL A 52 56.65 -30.24 -28.91
N GLN A 53 56.92 -30.72 -30.12
CA GLN A 53 56.05 -30.47 -31.28
C GLN A 53 54.65 -31.10 -31.09
N GLN A 54 54.57 -32.32 -30.56
CA GLN A 54 53.28 -32.97 -30.25
C GLN A 54 52.50 -32.16 -29.21
N GLU A 55 53.11 -31.78 -28.09
CA GLU A 55 52.51 -30.92 -27.07
C GLU A 55 52.04 -29.57 -27.65
N MET A 56 52.85 -28.93 -28.50
CA MET A 56 52.46 -27.71 -29.21
C MET A 56 51.25 -27.93 -30.13
N THR A 57 51.20 -29.04 -30.88
CA THR A 57 50.04 -29.33 -31.75
C THR A 57 48.76 -29.62 -30.96
N LEU A 58 48.85 -30.30 -29.81
CA LEU A 58 47.72 -30.53 -28.90
C LEU A 58 47.25 -29.21 -28.28
N GLY A 59 48.17 -28.35 -27.83
CA GLY A 59 47.85 -27.01 -27.35
C GLY A 59 47.15 -26.15 -28.41
N LEU A 60 47.60 -26.21 -29.66
CA LEU A 60 46.96 -25.54 -30.79
C LEU A 60 45.58 -26.12 -31.15
N GLN A 61 45.36 -27.43 -30.97
CA GLN A 61 44.04 -28.05 -31.15
C GLN A 61 43.06 -27.54 -30.08
N VAL A 62 43.43 -27.59 -28.80
CA VAL A 62 42.60 -27.08 -27.68
C VAL A 62 42.31 -25.58 -27.82
N LEU A 63 43.26 -24.78 -28.32
CA LEU A 63 43.03 -23.36 -28.61
C LEU A 63 42.05 -23.16 -29.79
N ARG A 64 42.14 -23.97 -30.85
CA ARG A 64 41.17 -23.93 -31.98
C ARG A 64 39.77 -24.36 -31.57
N GLU A 65 39.65 -25.32 -30.66
CA GLU A 65 38.37 -25.75 -30.10
C GLU A 65 37.73 -24.64 -29.26
N LYS A 66 38.50 -24.04 -28.34
CA LYS A 66 38.03 -22.88 -27.54
C LYS A 66 37.67 -21.66 -28.39
N LEU A 67 38.35 -21.43 -29.52
CA LEU A 67 37.96 -20.40 -30.48
C LEU A 67 36.63 -20.72 -31.15
N LYS A 68 36.41 -21.95 -31.65
CA LYS A 68 35.11 -22.39 -32.21
C LYS A 68 33.99 -22.31 -31.18
N GLU A 69 34.26 -22.68 -29.93
CA GLU A 69 33.31 -22.54 -28.82
C GLU A 69 32.92 -21.07 -28.63
N ALA A 70 33.89 -20.16 -28.56
CA ALA A 70 33.66 -18.72 -28.43
C ALA A 70 32.91 -18.12 -29.63
N GLU A 71 33.27 -18.48 -30.86
CA GLU A 71 32.53 -18.11 -32.10
C GLU A 71 31.08 -18.62 -32.05
N SER A 72 30.88 -19.87 -31.59
CA SER A 72 29.54 -20.45 -31.42
C SER A 72 28.75 -19.77 -30.29
N ALA A 73 29.41 -19.24 -29.26
CA ALA A 73 28.77 -18.47 -28.21
C ALA A 73 28.35 -17.09 -28.74
N GLN A 74 29.27 -16.38 -29.41
CA GLN A 74 29.03 -15.06 -30.01
C GLN A 74 27.91 -15.08 -31.06
N THR A 75 27.84 -16.12 -31.89
CA THR A 75 26.74 -16.28 -32.87
C THR A 75 25.39 -16.50 -32.19
N ARG A 76 25.32 -17.33 -31.12
CA ARG A 76 24.11 -17.51 -30.32
C ARG A 76 23.70 -16.24 -29.56
N GLU A 77 24.66 -15.44 -29.07
CA GLU A 77 24.37 -14.15 -28.45
C GLU A 77 23.88 -13.12 -29.48
N SER A 78 24.46 -13.08 -30.69
CA SER A 78 23.97 -12.23 -31.78
C SER A 78 22.57 -12.63 -32.23
N GLN A 79 22.23 -13.92 -32.28
CA GLN A 79 20.88 -14.40 -32.57
C GLN A 79 19.89 -13.94 -31.48
N ARG A 80 20.23 -14.14 -30.20
CA ARG A 80 19.40 -13.65 -29.07
C ARG A 80 19.23 -12.14 -29.08
N ALA A 81 20.26 -11.37 -29.43
CA ALA A 81 20.18 -9.92 -29.56
C ALA A 81 19.22 -9.50 -30.69
N ASN A 82 19.26 -10.18 -31.83
CA ASN A 82 18.33 -9.97 -32.93
C ASN A 82 16.89 -10.34 -32.54
N ASP A 83 16.69 -11.49 -31.87
CA ASP A 83 15.36 -11.91 -31.39
C ASP A 83 14.77 -10.92 -30.38
N MET A 84 15.60 -10.40 -29.45
CA MET A 84 15.19 -9.34 -28.54
C MET A 84 14.86 -8.03 -29.27
N HIS A 85 15.65 -7.65 -30.29
CA HIS A 85 15.37 -6.46 -31.08
C HIS A 85 14.05 -6.59 -31.86
N VAL A 86 13.77 -7.73 -32.48
CA VAL A 86 12.49 -8.01 -33.16
C VAL A 86 11.32 -7.94 -32.17
N ARG A 87 11.46 -8.52 -30.98
CA ARG A 87 10.44 -8.43 -29.91
C ARG A 87 10.22 -6.99 -29.43
N LEU A 88 11.27 -6.19 -29.27
CA LEU A 88 11.16 -4.77 -28.90
C LEU A 88 10.43 -3.97 -29.98
N VAL A 89 10.81 -4.12 -31.26
CA VAL A 89 10.14 -3.46 -32.40
C VAL A 89 8.67 -3.88 -32.53
N GLN A 90 8.32 -5.11 -32.14
CA GLN A 90 6.92 -5.55 -32.10
C GLN A 90 6.14 -4.88 -30.96
N VAL A 91 6.69 -4.82 -29.74
CA VAL A 91 6.08 -4.13 -28.59
C VAL A 91 5.98 -2.62 -28.83
N GLU A 92 6.94 -2.01 -29.52
CA GLU A 92 6.88 -0.60 -29.94
C GLU A 92 5.70 -0.35 -30.89
N LYS A 93 5.45 -1.25 -31.87
CA LYS A 93 4.29 -1.15 -32.76
C LYS A 93 2.96 -1.31 -32.01
N GLU A 94 2.88 -2.27 -31.09
CA GLU A 94 1.69 -2.49 -30.25
C GLU A 94 1.42 -1.31 -29.30
N HIS A 95 2.48 -0.66 -28.78
CA HIS A 95 2.36 0.58 -28.02
C HIS A 95 1.89 1.75 -28.91
N VAL A 96 2.38 1.84 -30.15
CA VAL A 96 1.91 2.85 -31.11
C VAL A 96 0.45 2.63 -31.50
N SER A 97 0.00 1.39 -31.77
CA SER A 97 -1.40 1.13 -32.11
C SER A 97 -2.34 1.44 -30.95
N THR A 98 -2.08 0.89 -29.76
CA THR A 98 -2.88 1.14 -28.56
C THR A 98 -2.91 2.62 -28.16
N THR A 99 -1.79 3.36 -28.31
CA THR A 99 -1.81 4.81 -28.08
C THR A 99 -2.52 5.60 -29.18
N THR A 100 -2.66 5.08 -30.41
CA THR A 100 -3.57 5.69 -31.41
C THR A 100 -5.04 5.40 -31.13
N GLU A 101 -5.38 4.18 -30.71
CA GLU A 101 -6.75 3.77 -30.34
C GLU A 101 -7.26 4.56 -29.12
N LEU A 102 -6.44 4.70 -28.07
CA LEU A 102 -6.77 5.53 -26.91
C LEU A 102 -6.91 7.02 -27.29
N ARG A 103 -6.20 7.49 -28.32
CA ARG A 103 -6.35 8.86 -28.85
C ARG A 103 -7.60 9.06 -29.72
N THR A 104 -8.16 8.03 -30.35
CA THR A 104 -9.46 8.13 -31.04
C THR A 104 -10.60 8.08 -30.04
N LEU A 105 -10.58 7.13 -29.10
CA LEU A 105 -11.56 7.07 -28.00
C LEU A 105 -11.61 8.37 -27.17
N LEU A 106 -10.45 8.98 -26.86
CA LEU A 106 -10.40 10.28 -26.17
C LEU A 106 -10.92 11.47 -27.00
N LYS A 107 -10.98 11.36 -28.34
CA LYS A 107 -11.63 12.36 -29.19
C LYS A 107 -13.14 12.14 -29.25
N GLU A 108 -13.57 10.89 -29.28
CA GLU A 108 -14.98 10.50 -29.26
C GLU A 108 -15.65 10.90 -27.94
N GLU A 109 -15.02 10.59 -26.79
CA GLU A 109 -15.49 11.04 -25.46
C GLU A 109 -15.52 12.56 -25.28
N LYS A 110 -14.63 13.30 -25.97
CA LYS A 110 -14.72 14.77 -26.01
C LYS A 110 -15.91 15.24 -26.84
N ALA A 111 -16.14 14.62 -28.00
CA ALA A 111 -17.28 14.94 -28.86
C ALA A 111 -18.63 14.57 -28.21
N THR A 112 -18.72 13.51 -27.40
CA THR A 112 -19.92 13.22 -26.59
C THR A 112 -20.06 14.19 -25.43
N SER A 113 -18.98 14.52 -24.72
CA SER A 113 -19.00 15.49 -23.62
C SER A 113 -19.43 16.90 -24.07
N ASP A 114 -18.96 17.35 -25.24
CA ASP A 114 -19.33 18.65 -25.78
C ASP A 114 -20.76 18.67 -26.34
N ARG A 115 -21.25 17.59 -26.97
CA ARG A 115 -22.69 17.44 -27.29
C ARG A 115 -23.58 17.45 -26.04
N LEU A 116 -23.15 16.81 -24.96
CA LEU A 116 -23.86 16.84 -23.68
C LEU A 116 -23.86 18.26 -23.08
N ARG A 117 -22.76 19.01 -23.22
CA ARG A 117 -22.69 20.43 -22.84
C ARG A 117 -23.67 21.29 -23.64
N GLU A 118 -23.73 21.09 -24.96
CA GLU A 118 -24.68 21.77 -25.86
C GLU A 118 -26.13 21.50 -25.45
N THR A 119 -26.52 20.23 -25.30
CA THR A 119 -27.89 19.86 -24.88
C THR A 119 -28.26 20.35 -23.48
N ILE A 120 -27.32 20.41 -22.53
CA ILE A 120 -27.54 21.04 -21.21
C ILE A 120 -27.77 22.56 -21.35
N GLN A 121 -27.04 23.22 -22.24
CA GLN A 121 -27.20 24.65 -22.50
C GLN A 121 -28.55 24.96 -23.20
N GLU A 122 -29.02 24.09 -24.10
CA GLU A 122 -30.37 24.15 -24.69
C GLU A 122 -31.47 23.91 -23.64
N GLN A 123 -31.27 22.96 -22.72
CA GLN A 123 -32.20 22.72 -21.60
C GLN A 123 -32.25 23.91 -20.62
N GLN A 124 -31.13 24.60 -20.37
CA GLN A 124 -31.12 25.84 -19.60
C GLN A 124 -31.82 26.99 -20.34
N GLY A 125 -31.65 27.09 -21.67
CA GLY A 125 -32.39 28.05 -22.50
C GLY A 125 -33.91 27.82 -22.49
N THR A 126 -34.35 26.57 -22.62
CA THR A 126 -35.78 26.24 -22.55
C THR A 126 -36.36 26.42 -21.14
N HIS A 127 -35.63 26.07 -20.07
CA HIS A 127 -36.06 26.32 -18.70
C HIS A 127 -36.14 27.82 -18.36
N THR A 128 -35.19 28.64 -18.83
CA THR A 128 -35.28 30.10 -18.64
C THR A 128 -36.51 30.66 -19.36
N HIS A 129 -36.79 30.20 -20.58
CA HIS A 129 -37.96 30.63 -21.32
C HIS A 129 -39.30 30.17 -20.69
N THR A 130 -39.41 28.94 -20.17
CA THR A 130 -40.62 28.51 -19.46
C THR A 130 -40.80 29.24 -18.12
N GLN A 131 -39.71 29.60 -17.43
CA GLN A 131 -39.77 30.45 -16.24
C GLN A 131 -40.24 31.88 -16.58
N GLU A 132 -39.80 32.46 -17.71
CA GLU A 132 -40.31 33.75 -18.21
C GLU A 132 -41.81 33.67 -18.53
N GLN A 133 -42.25 32.61 -19.23
CA GLN A 133 -43.67 32.40 -19.53
C GLN A 133 -44.51 32.23 -18.26
N LEU A 134 -44.02 31.49 -17.26
CA LEU A 134 -44.69 31.31 -15.96
C LEU A 134 -44.77 32.64 -15.20
N ASN A 135 -43.68 33.41 -15.14
CA ASN A 135 -43.66 34.73 -14.53
C ASN A 135 -44.67 35.67 -15.22
N ALA A 136 -44.76 35.64 -16.56
CA ALA A 136 -45.73 36.42 -17.31
C ALA A 136 -47.19 35.95 -17.08
N ALA A 137 -47.41 34.64 -16.85
CA ALA A 137 -48.73 34.11 -16.47
C ALA A 137 -49.14 34.57 -15.05
N VAL A 138 -48.22 34.53 -14.09
CA VAL A 138 -48.45 35.01 -12.71
C VAL A 138 -48.76 36.51 -12.68
N GLN A 139 -48.06 37.33 -13.49
CA GLN A 139 -48.39 38.76 -13.60
C GLN A 139 -49.79 38.98 -14.21
N ARG A 140 -50.20 38.18 -15.21
CA ARG A 140 -51.58 38.24 -15.75
C ARG A 140 -52.62 37.83 -14.71
N GLN A 141 -52.35 36.79 -13.92
CA GLN A 141 -53.22 36.38 -12.81
C GLN A 141 -53.38 37.51 -11.81
N LYS A 142 -52.28 38.15 -11.37
CA LYS A 142 -52.31 39.28 -10.45
C LYS A 142 -53.12 40.47 -11.01
N CYS A 143 -52.98 40.79 -12.29
CA CYS A 143 -53.80 41.83 -12.93
C CYS A 143 -55.28 41.45 -13.03
N LEU A 144 -55.62 40.16 -13.15
CA LEU A 144 -57.01 39.70 -13.10
C LEU A 144 -57.57 39.76 -11.67
N GLU A 145 -56.78 39.39 -10.66
CA GLU A 145 -57.15 39.50 -9.24
C GLU A 145 -57.40 40.98 -8.86
N GLU A 146 -56.54 41.91 -9.29
CA GLU A 146 -56.73 43.36 -9.11
C GLU A 146 -58.02 43.88 -9.80
N VAL A 147 -58.40 43.31 -10.95
CA VAL A 147 -59.67 43.62 -11.63
C VAL A 147 -60.87 42.99 -10.93
N TYR A 148 -60.75 41.77 -10.39
CA TYR A 148 -61.81 41.13 -9.60
C TYR A 148 -62.07 41.87 -8.28
N ASP A 149 -61.03 42.31 -7.58
CA ASP A 149 -61.15 43.16 -6.39
C ASP A 149 -61.79 44.51 -6.75
N GLY A 150 -61.42 45.10 -7.89
CA GLY A 150 -62.07 46.30 -8.43
C GLY A 150 -63.58 46.11 -8.57
N VAL A 151 -64.00 45.10 -9.34
CA VAL A 151 -65.43 44.76 -9.54
C VAL A 151 -66.14 44.44 -8.23
N LEU A 152 -65.49 43.75 -7.28
CA LEU A 152 -66.04 43.51 -5.95
C LEU A 152 -66.25 44.81 -5.16
N THR A 153 -65.33 45.77 -5.23
CA THR A 153 -65.53 47.07 -4.57
C THR A 153 -66.62 47.92 -5.22
N GLU A 154 -66.77 47.89 -6.55
CA GLU A 154 -67.90 48.52 -7.26
C GLU A 154 -69.24 47.86 -6.87
N LEU A 155 -69.29 46.53 -6.77
CA LEU A 155 -70.49 45.78 -6.39
C LEU A 155 -70.86 46.00 -4.90
N VAL A 156 -69.87 46.15 -4.02
CA VAL A 156 -70.07 46.57 -2.63
C VAL A 156 -70.57 48.01 -2.53
N GLN A 157 -70.09 48.93 -3.38
CA GLN A 157 -70.60 50.32 -3.45
C GLN A 157 -72.04 50.35 -3.94
N LEU A 158 -72.38 49.64 -5.03
CA LEU A 158 -73.76 49.49 -5.50
C LEU A 158 -74.70 48.92 -4.43
N LEU A 159 -74.28 47.90 -3.69
CA LEU A 159 -75.05 47.37 -2.55
C LEU A 159 -75.20 48.38 -1.40
N GLN A 160 -74.27 49.33 -1.25
CA GLN A 160 -74.30 50.37 -0.23
C GLN A 160 -75.23 51.54 -0.65
N GLU A 161 -75.29 51.85 -1.94
CA GLU A 161 -76.25 52.78 -2.56
C GLU A 161 -77.68 52.24 -2.49
N HIS A 162 -77.89 50.97 -2.87
CA HIS A 162 -79.20 50.30 -2.74
C HIS A 162 -79.64 50.19 -1.26
N SER A 163 -78.69 50.07 -0.32
CA SER A 163 -78.98 50.10 1.11
C SER A 163 -79.40 51.48 1.64
N GLN A 164 -79.19 52.57 0.89
CA GLN A 164 -79.62 53.93 1.25
C GLN A 164 -80.98 54.31 0.64
N GLN A 165 -81.49 53.55 -0.33
CA GLN A 165 -82.82 53.75 -0.93
C GLN A 165 -83.90 52.90 -0.24
N GLY A 166 -83.72 52.62 1.07
CA GLY A 166 -84.42 51.57 1.81
C GLY A 166 -85.78 51.91 2.44
N GLU A 167 -86.20 53.18 2.47
CA GLU A 167 -87.54 53.58 2.98
C GLU A 167 -88.32 54.39 1.94
N THR A 168 -89.18 53.72 1.18
CA THR A 168 -90.64 53.95 1.29
C THR A 168 -91.42 52.92 0.45
N ASN A 169 -92.51 52.43 1.04
CA ASN A 169 -93.77 52.00 0.43
C ASN A 169 -93.84 51.15 -0.87
N THR A 170 -94.66 50.09 -0.71
CA THR A 170 -95.73 49.62 -1.64
C THR A 170 -95.45 48.66 -2.81
N HIS A 171 -96.09 47.49 -2.66
CA HIS A 171 -96.90 46.74 -3.63
C HIS A 171 -96.31 45.63 -4.55
N THR A 172 -96.99 44.47 -4.45
CA THR A 172 -97.44 43.52 -5.49
C THR A 172 -96.54 42.39 -6.05
N THR A 173 -97.09 41.17 -5.86
CA THR A 173 -97.24 40.02 -6.81
C THR A 173 -96.09 39.09 -7.21
N GLU A 174 -96.30 37.82 -6.80
CA GLU A 174 -96.31 36.59 -7.63
C GLU A 174 -95.06 35.71 -7.86
N ASP A 175 -95.37 34.48 -8.33
CA ASP A 175 -94.59 33.24 -8.31
C ASP A 175 -93.38 33.19 -9.27
N GLY A 176 -92.42 32.31 -8.95
CA GLY A 176 -91.33 31.96 -9.87
C GLY A 176 -90.67 30.61 -9.56
N LYS A 177 -91.01 29.56 -10.32
CA LYS A 177 -90.26 28.28 -10.30
C LYS A 177 -88.92 28.43 -11.05
N PRO A 178 -87.83 27.80 -10.60
CA PRO A 178 -86.53 27.87 -11.28
C PRO A 178 -86.58 27.21 -12.66
N SER A 179 -85.90 27.82 -13.64
CA SER A 179 -85.95 27.41 -15.04
C SER A 179 -85.07 26.17 -15.34
N PRO A 180 -85.52 25.24 -16.23
CA PRO A 180 -84.79 24.00 -16.52
C PRO A 180 -83.35 24.17 -17.03
N SER A 181 -83.04 25.29 -17.70
CA SER A 181 -81.69 25.60 -18.20
C SER A 181 -80.65 25.64 -17.07
N VAL A 182 -80.97 26.26 -15.93
CA VAL A 182 -80.06 26.40 -14.78
C VAL A 182 -79.68 25.04 -14.19
N LEU A 183 -80.61 24.08 -14.20
CA LEU A 183 -80.37 22.69 -13.80
C LEU A 183 -79.48 21.94 -14.80
N VAL A 184 -79.72 22.10 -16.11
CA VAL A 184 -78.89 21.50 -17.16
C VAL A 184 -77.45 22.05 -17.11
N ASP A 185 -77.27 23.34 -16.87
CA ASP A 185 -75.93 23.93 -16.75
C ASP A 185 -75.22 23.55 -15.44
N ALA A 186 -75.96 23.34 -14.35
CA ALA A 186 -75.40 22.77 -13.12
C ALA A 186 -74.90 21.33 -13.35
N LEU A 187 -75.71 20.48 -14.00
CA LEU A 187 -75.33 19.11 -14.37
C LEU A 187 -74.16 19.06 -15.38
N ARG A 188 -74.11 20.01 -16.33
CA ARG A 188 -72.99 20.11 -17.28
C ARG A 188 -71.68 20.48 -16.57
N ARG A 189 -71.73 21.38 -15.58
CA ARG A 189 -70.57 21.74 -14.75
C ARG A 189 -70.09 20.55 -13.91
N THR A 190 -70.97 19.83 -13.21
CA THR A 190 -70.54 18.66 -12.42
C THR A 190 -70.02 17.52 -13.30
N LEU A 191 -70.61 17.26 -14.48
CA LEU A 191 -70.05 16.33 -15.45
C LEU A 191 -68.65 16.74 -15.92
N SER A 192 -68.41 18.02 -16.24
CA SER A 192 -67.08 18.49 -16.63
C SER A 192 -66.05 18.37 -15.50
N GLN A 193 -66.47 18.57 -14.24
CA GLN A 193 -65.61 18.35 -13.06
C GLN A 193 -65.28 16.87 -12.87
N TYR A 194 -66.24 15.97 -13.07
CA TYR A 194 -65.98 14.53 -13.03
C TYR A 194 -65.06 14.07 -14.17
N GLN A 195 -65.28 14.55 -15.40
CA GLN A 195 -64.39 14.26 -16.54
C GLN A 195 -62.96 14.74 -16.25
N HIS A 196 -62.78 15.98 -15.81
CA HIS A 196 -61.46 16.50 -15.47
C HIS A 196 -60.80 15.73 -14.31
N SER A 197 -61.57 15.32 -13.29
CA SER A 197 -61.04 14.48 -12.21
C SER A 197 -60.60 13.09 -12.70
N LEU A 198 -61.30 12.54 -13.70
CA LEU A 198 -60.97 11.25 -14.32
C LEU A 198 -59.70 11.37 -15.17
N GLU A 199 -59.57 12.43 -15.98
CA GLU A 199 -58.37 12.74 -16.77
C GLU A 199 -57.13 12.93 -15.89
N MET A 200 -57.27 13.66 -14.78
CA MET A 200 -56.20 13.84 -13.80
C MET A 200 -55.84 12.52 -13.09
N ALA A 201 -56.81 11.69 -12.74
CA ALA A 201 -56.57 10.36 -12.16
C ALA A 201 -55.89 9.40 -13.16
N GLN A 202 -56.31 9.41 -14.44
CA GLN A 202 -55.67 8.64 -15.51
C GLN A 202 -54.22 9.09 -15.75
N SER A 203 -53.98 10.40 -15.78
CA SER A 203 -52.64 10.99 -15.94
C SER A 203 -51.72 10.61 -14.77
N GLN A 204 -52.22 10.65 -13.54
CA GLN A 204 -51.49 10.17 -12.36
C GLN A 204 -51.22 8.66 -12.43
N MET A 205 -52.20 7.85 -12.84
CA MET A 205 -52.05 6.40 -12.96
C MET A 205 -50.96 6.03 -13.99
N GLN A 206 -50.99 6.64 -15.19
CA GLN A 206 -49.93 6.49 -16.20
C GLN A 206 -48.56 6.87 -15.64
N GLN A 207 -48.45 7.99 -14.92
CA GLN A 207 -47.19 8.42 -14.29
C GLN A 207 -46.73 7.53 -13.11
N THR A 208 -47.62 6.71 -12.52
CA THR A 208 -47.21 5.64 -11.59
C THR A 208 -46.80 4.35 -12.32
N GLU A 209 -47.43 4.04 -13.45
CA GLU A 209 -47.12 2.86 -14.28
C GLU A 209 -45.74 3.00 -14.95
N GLU A 210 -45.42 4.18 -15.49
CA GLU A 210 -44.08 4.51 -16.01
C GLU A 210 -42.99 4.39 -14.91
N ARG A 211 -43.27 4.87 -13.69
CA ARG A 211 -42.35 4.72 -12.56
C ARG A 211 -42.19 3.26 -12.12
N ASN A 212 -43.27 2.47 -12.10
CA ASN A 212 -43.18 1.04 -11.80
C ASN A 212 -42.37 0.29 -12.87
N LYS A 213 -42.51 0.65 -14.15
CA LYS A 213 -41.72 0.09 -15.26
C LYS A 213 -40.24 0.43 -15.12
N MET A 214 -39.93 1.69 -14.78
CA MET A 214 -38.56 2.15 -14.50
C MET A 214 -37.96 1.40 -13.30
N LEU A 215 -38.67 1.32 -12.17
CA LEU A 215 -38.24 0.56 -10.99
C LEU A 215 -38.03 -0.94 -11.29
N SER A 216 -38.84 -1.54 -12.17
CA SER A 216 -38.68 -2.95 -12.58
C SER A 216 -37.39 -3.17 -13.38
N GLN A 217 -37.05 -2.26 -14.29
CA GLN A 217 -35.77 -2.26 -15.00
C GLN A 217 -34.60 -2.08 -14.02
N ASP A 218 -34.76 -1.15 -13.07
CA ASP A 218 -33.78 -0.84 -12.03
C ASP A 218 -33.56 -2.01 -11.06
N ILE A 219 -34.53 -2.92 -10.89
CA ILE A 219 -34.40 -4.19 -10.16
C ILE A 219 -33.67 -5.23 -11.01
N SER A 220 -34.05 -5.44 -12.27
CA SER A 220 -33.37 -6.38 -13.19
C SER A 220 -31.87 -6.12 -13.26
N HIS A 221 -31.48 -4.86 -13.45
CA HIS A 221 -30.08 -4.47 -13.50
C HIS A 221 -29.33 -4.73 -12.16
N LYS A 222 -30.01 -4.55 -11.01
CA LYS A 222 -29.42 -4.90 -9.70
C LYS A 222 -29.25 -6.41 -9.53
N ASP A 223 -30.16 -7.22 -10.05
CA ASP A 223 -30.02 -8.69 -10.04
C ASP A 223 -28.93 -9.19 -11.01
N GLU A 224 -28.75 -8.55 -12.17
CA GLU A 224 -27.63 -8.81 -13.08
C GLU A 224 -26.27 -8.48 -12.44
N VAL A 225 -26.16 -7.32 -11.77
CA VAL A 225 -24.96 -6.94 -11.00
C VAL A 225 -24.73 -7.88 -9.80
N SER A 226 -25.80 -8.30 -9.11
CA SER A 226 -25.75 -9.29 -8.03
C SER A 226 -25.23 -10.64 -8.53
N ASN A 227 -25.70 -11.09 -9.69
CA ASN A 227 -25.33 -12.40 -10.26
C ASN A 227 -23.92 -12.41 -10.86
N THR A 228 -23.45 -11.31 -11.46
CA THR A 228 -22.05 -11.16 -11.89
C THR A 228 -21.10 -11.11 -10.69
N MET A 229 -21.47 -10.40 -9.61
CA MET A 229 -20.69 -10.38 -8.37
C MET A 229 -20.61 -11.77 -7.68
N LYS A 230 -21.70 -12.55 -7.69
CA LYS A 230 -21.70 -13.95 -7.22
C LYS A 230 -20.73 -14.83 -8.02
N LYS A 231 -20.76 -14.75 -9.36
CA LYS A 231 -19.84 -15.50 -10.23
C LYS A 231 -18.38 -15.16 -9.94
N ALA A 232 -18.04 -13.87 -9.89
CA ALA A 232 -16.69 -13.44 -9.55
C ALA A 232 -16.24 -13.92 -8.15
N SER A 233 -17.16 -13.99 -7.17
CA SER A 233 -16.87 -14.55 -5.85
C SER A 233 -16.65 -16.07 -5.87
N GLN A 234 -17.34 -16.81 -6.75
CA GLN A 234 -17.14 -18.25 -6.95
C GLN A 234 -15.81 -18.54 -7.66
N GLU A 235 -15.47 -17.76 -8.69
CA GLU A 235 -14.17 -17.85 -9.37
C GLU A 235 -13.00 -17.54 -8.44
N HIS A 236 -13.12 -16.54 -7.56
CA HIS A 236 -12.09 -16.26 -6.54
C HIS A 236 -11.99 -17.39 -5.51
N ALA A 237 -13.10 -18.02 -5.11
CA ALA A 237 -13.06 -19.18 -4.22
C ALA A 237 -12.38 -20.39 -4.88
N ALA A 238 -12.62 -20.64 -6.17
CA ALA A 238 -11.95 -21.71 -6.94
C ALA A 238 -10.43 -21.49 -7.01
N ARG A 239 -9.98 -20.29 -7.41
CA ARG A 239 -8.54 -19.95 -7.45
C ARG A 239 -7.86 -20.06 -6.08
N VAL A 240 -8.57 -19.75 -4.99
CA VAL A 240 -8.04 -19.95 -3.63
C VAL A 240 -7.88 -21.43 -3.28
N SER A 241 -8.75 -22.32 -3.77
CA SER A 241 -8.55 -23.78 -3.65
C SER A 241 -7.31 -24.21 -4.43
N GLU A 242 -7.23 -23.88 -5.72
CA GLU A 242 -6.11 -24.24 -6.60
C GLU A 242 -4.75 -23.79 -6.04
N LEU A 243 -4.68 -22.57 -5.50
CA LEU A 243 -3.48 -22.05 -4.83
C LEU A 243 -3.19 -22.73 -3.48
N THR A 244 -4.21 -23.22 -2.78
CA THR A 244 -4.03 -23.99 -1.55
C THR A 244 -3.46 -25.38 -1.86
N ASP A 245 -3.98 -26.03 -2.89
CA ASP A 245 -3.51 -27.34 -3.37
C ASP A 245 -2.06 -27.25 -3.89
N GLU A 246 -1.71 -26.21 -4.65
CA GLU A 246 -0.33 -25.94 -5.09
C GLU A 246 0.61 -25.64 -3.91
N VAL A 247 0.17 -24.87 -2.91
CA VAL A 247 0.95 -24.66 -1.67
C VAL A 247 1.14 -25.96 -0.90
N GLN A 248 0.15 -26.86 -0.89
CA GLN A 248 0.28 -28.18 -0.27
C GLN A 248 1.27 -29.08 -1.04
N ARG A 249 1.23 -29.07 -2.38
CA ARG A 249 2.19 -29.78 -3.25
C ARG A 249 3.61 -29.25 -3.10
N LEU A 250 3.79 -27.93 -3.01
CA LEU A 250 5.10 -27.33 -2.76
C LEU A 250 5.64 -27.70 -1.36
N ARG A 251 4.77 -27.83 -0.35
CA ARG A 251 5.16 -28.31 0.98
C ARG A 251 5.63 -29.77 0.98
N SER A 252 4.95 -30.68 0.26
CA SER A 252 5.43 -32.07 0.14
C SER A 252 6.77 -32.15 -0.60
N ASN A 253 6.94 -31.40 -1.68
CA ASN A 253 8.22 -31.33 -2.39
C ASN A 253 9.35 -30.83 -1.48
N CYS A 254 9.07 -29.86 -0.59
CA CYS A 254 10.04 -29.40 0.40
C CYS A 254 10.39 -30.46 1.47
N THR A 255 9.42 -31.28 1.92
CA THR A 255 9.72 -32.39 2.85
C THR A 255 10.51 -33.50 2.17
N ASP A 256 10.23 -33.80 0.91
CA ASP A 256 10.96 -34.82 0.14
C ASP A 256 12.40 -34.39 -0.16
N ALA A 257 12.60 -33.10 -0.47
CA ALA A 257 13.91 -32.50 -0.65
C ALA A 257 14.71 -32.45 0.67
N ALA A 258 14.07 -32.17 1.80
CA ALA A 258 14.71 -32.25 3.12
C ALA A 258 15.16 -33.68 3.42
N ALA A 259 14.28 -34.67 3.24
CA ALA A 259 14.62 -36.09 3.44
C ALA A 259 15.72 -36.57 2.47
N ALA A 260 15.83 -35.99 1.27
CA ALA A 260 16.94 -36.26 0.35
C ALA A 260 18.25 -35.64 0.83
N ALA A 261 18.22 -34.42 1.39
CA ALA A 261 19.39 -33.78 2.00
C ALA A 261 19.89 -34.56 3.23
N ASP A 262 18.98 -35.04 4.09
CA ASP A 262 19.33 -35.89 5.25
C ASP A 262 20.03 -37.18 4.80
N ARG A 263 19.50 -37.87 3.77
CA ARG A 263 20.14 -39.07 3.19
C ARG A 263 21.54 -38.78 2.65
N ALA A 264 21.70 -37.67 1.92
CA ALA A 264 23.01 -37.25 1.40
C ALA A 264 23.99 -36.89 2.53
N GLN A 265 23.50 -36.30 3.63
CA GLN A 265 24.32 -36.00 4.81
C GLN A 265 24.80 -37.26 5.51
N SER A 266 23.95 -38.28 5.66
CA SER A 266 24.34 -39.60 6.20
C SER A 266 25.40 -40.28 5.33
N GLN A 267 25.19 -40.34 4.00
CA GLN A 267 26.19 -40.88 3.06
C GLN A 267 27.54 -40.14 3.15
N LEU A 268 27.51 -38.81 3.37
CA LEU A 268 28.72 -38.01 3.52
C LEU A 268 29.40 -38.25 4.89
N GLN A 269 28.67 -38.66 5.93
CA GLN A 269 29.24 -39.16 7.18
C GLN A 269 29.85 -40.56 7.01
N GLU A 270 29.17 -41.48 6.31
CA GLU A 270 29.69 -42.82 6.00
C GLU A 270 30.99 -42.76 5.17
N LEU A 271 31.04 -41.91 4.14
CA LEU A 271 32.26 -41.68 3.35
C LEU A 271 33.39 -41.05 4.18
N LYS A 272 33.08 -40.18 5.16
CA LYS A 272 34.08 -39.65 6.09
C LYS A 272 34.64 -40.73 7.02
N GLN A 273 33.77 -41.62 7.52
CA GLN A 273 34.16 -42.79 8.32
C GLN A 273 35.13 -43.67 7.52
N HIS A 274 34.73 -44.08 6.31
CA HIS A 274 35.55 -44.89 5.40
C HIS A 274 36.90 -44.23 5.04
N CYS A 275 36.93 -42.90 4.87
CA CYS A 275 38.18 -42.18 4.64
C CYS A 275 39.11 -42.20 5.87
N ALA A 276 38.57 -42.12 7.08
CA ALA A 276 39.35 -42.23 8.32
C ALA A 276 39.88 -43.66 8.52
N ASP A 277 39.04 -44.68 8.26
CA ASP A 277 39.43 -46.09 8.36
C ASP A 277 40.53 -46.43 7.34
N MET A 278 40.42 -45.94 6.10
CA MET A 278 41.46 -46.07 5.07
C MET A 278 42.76 -45.32 5.45
N GLN A 279 42.67 -44.14 6.06
CA GLN A 279 43.85 -43.42 6.56
C GLN A 279 44.55 -44.17 7.71
N ALA A 280 43.78 -44.78 8.62
CA ALA A 280 44.31 -45.63 9.67
C ALA A 280 45.03 -46.86 9.08
N HIS A 281 44.43 -47.51 8.07
CA HIS A 281 45.03 -48.66 7.39
C HIS A 281 46.34 -48.30 6.66
N VAL A 282 46.38 -47.15 5.98
CA VAL A 282 47.63 -46.61 5.38
C VAL A 282 48.69 -46.29 6.44
N HIS A 283 48.29 -45.83 7.63
CA HIS A 283 49.20 -45.65 8.75
C HIS A 283 49.79 -46.99 9.24
N THR A 284 48.96 -48.02 9.43
CA THR A 284 49.42 -49.37 9.81
C THR A 284 50.39 -49.96 8.79
N LEU A 285 50.10 -49.82 7.49
CA LEU A 285 51.00 -50.25 6.41
C LEU A 285 52.34 -49.50 6.46
N ARG A 286 52.32 -48.17 6.69
CA ARG A 286 53.55 -47.38 6.83
C ARG A 286 54.41 -47.83 8.02
N GLU A 287 53.80 -48.18 9.14
CA GLU A 287 54.55 -48.76 10.27
C GLU A 287 55.13 -50.15 9.96
N GLN A 288 54.41 -50.98 9.20
CA GLN A 288 54.89 -52.30 8.78
C GLN A 288 56.13 -52.18 7.88
N PHE A 289 56.10 -51.29 6.87
CA PHE A 289 57.27 -51.01 6.04
C PHE A 289 58.48 -50.52 6.87
N GLN A 290 58.26 -49.64 7.85
CA GLN A 290 59.34 -49.17 8.73
C GLN A 290 59.93 -50.27 9.63
N ARG A 291 59.12 -51.24 10.07
CA ARG A 291 59.61 -52.43 10.81
C ARG A 291 60.44 -53.33 9.89
N GLU A 292 59.96 -53.61 8.67
CA GLU A 292 60.70 -54.39 7.68
C GLU A 292 62.06 -53.77 7.32
N GLU A 293 62.16 -52.44 7.18
CA GLU A 293 63.43 -51.75 6.93
C GLU A 293 64.42 -51.94 8.08
N GLN A 294 63.96 -51.86 9.33
CA GLN A 294 64.78 -52.09 10.52
C GLN A 294 65.26 -53.55 10.61
N GLU A 295 64.40 -54.52 10.29
CA GLU A 295 64.75 -55.94 10.25
C GLU A 295 65.79 -56.25 9.15
N LYS A 296 65.62 -55.68 7.95
CA LYS A 296 66.57 -55.82 6.83
C LYS A 296 67.95 -55.22 7.18
N LEU A 297 67.97 -54.06 7.86
CA LEU A 297 69.21 -53.45 8.36
C LEU A 297 69.90 -54.31 9.44
N ALA A 298 69.14 -54.85 10.39
CA ALA A 298 69.65 -55.74 11.43
C ALA A 298 70.23 -57.05 10.83
N PHE A 299 69.55 -57.62 9.84
CA PHE A 299 70.03 -58.80 9.10
C PHE A 299 71.37 -58.52 8.42
N LEU A 300 71.49 -57.43 7.66
CA LEU A 300 72.73 -57.02 6.97
C LEU A 300 73.88 -56.82 7.97
N HIS A 301 73.62 -56.19 9.11
CA HIS A 301 74.62 -56.00 10.18
C HIS A 301 75.12 -57.36 10.72
N SER A 302 74.22 -58.34 10.93
CA SER A 302 74.58 -59.70 11.37
C SER A 302 75.37 -60.51 10.33
N LEU A 303 75.26 -60.16 9.04
CA LEU A 303 75.92 -60.84 7.94
C LEU A 303 77.33 -60.26 7.75
N TYR A 304 77.47 -58.93 7.82
CA TYR A 304 78.76 -58.24 7.89
C TYR A 304 79.64 -58.77 9.04
N GLN A 305 79.10 -58.89 10.26
CA GLN A 305 79.82 -59.44 11.41
C GLN A 305 80.33 -60.88 11.19
N ARG A 306 79.58 -61.73 10.47
CA ARG A 306 79.98 -63.11 10.16
C ARG A 306 81.08 -63.19 9.10
N LEU A 307 81.05 -62.30 8.10
CA LEU A 307 82.00 -62.32 6.98
C LEU A 307 83.42 -61.93 7.43
N VAL A 308 83.55 -61.09 8.47
CA VAL A 308 84.82 -60.70 9.10
C VAL A 308 85.52 -61.88 9.83
N ALA A 309 84.82 -62.96 10.15
CA ALA A 309 85.33 -64.05 11.00
C ALA A 309 85.88 -65.28 10.24
N GLY A 310 85.91 -65.28 8.89
CA GLY A 310 85.84 -66.53 8.10
C GLY A 310 87.02 -66.97 7.23
N CYS A 311 88.22 -66.39 7.30
CA CYS A 311 89.24 -66.56 6.23
C CYS A 311 90.60 -67.18 6.65
N VAL A 312 90.77 -68.53 6.55
CA VAL A 312 92.08 -69.22 6.66
C VAL A 312 92.10 -70.58 5.90
N LEU A 313 93.28 -71.04 5.40
CA LEU A 313 93.66 -72.40 4.91
C LEU A 313 93.20 -72.83 3.47
N ILE A 314 93.86 -73.68 2.65
CA ILE A 314 95.21 -74.34 2.64
C ILE A 314 95.69 -74.74 1.20
N GLN A 315 96.90 -75.31 1.08
CA GLN A 315 97.78 -75.52 -0.11
C GLN A 315 97.61 -76.84 -0.95
N SER A 316 98.49 -77.04 -1.96
CA SER A 316 98.69 -78.20 -2.87
C SER A 316 99.69 -79.28 -2.39
N PRO A 317 99.84 -80.46 -3.05
CA PRO A 317 101.14 -80.84 -3.67
C PRO A 317 101.11 -81.83 -4.89
N HIS A 318 102.30 -82.34 -5.26
CA HIS A 318 102.72 -83.23 -6.39
C HIS A 318 102.34 -84.74 -6.21
N GLY A 319 102.74 -85.76 -6.99
CA GLY A 319 103.67 -85.95 -8.14
C GLY A 319 103.95 -87.47 -8.37
N LEU A 320 104.51 -87.93 -9.51
CA LEU A 320 104.56 -89.39 -9.85
C LEU A 320 105.73 -89.87 -10.76
N LEU A 321 106.00 -91.19 -10.66
CA LEU A 321 106.64 -92.14 -11.62
C LEU A 321 108.18 -92.23 -11.81
N SER A 322 108.64 -93.49 -11.84
CA SER A 322 109.80 -94.05 -12.56
C SER A 322 109.46 -95.54 -12.85
N SER A 323 109.95 -96.23 -13.89
CA SER A 323 111.14 -95.99 -14.70
C SER A 323 110.97 -96.36 -16.18
N PHE A 324 111.63 -95.60 -17.03
CA PHE A 324 111.98 -95.86 -18.44
C PHE A 324 113.34 -95.19 -18.66
N SER A 325 113.97 -95.36 -19.84
CA SER A 325 115.08 -94.49 -20.28
C SER A 325 114.64 -93.02 -20.26
N TRP A 326 115.28 -92.17 -19.43
CA TRP A 326 114.73 -90.85 -19.12
C TRP A 326 114.62 -89.93 -20.35
N ALA A 327 115.60 -89.94 -21.24
CA ALA A 327 115.56 -89.11 -22.46
C ALA A 327 114.49 -89.58 -23.46
N GLU A 328 114.30 -90.89 -23.60
CA GLU A 328 113.34 -91.48 -24.54
C GLU A 328 111.91 -91.46 -23.97
N LEU A 329 111.76 -91.60 -22.65
CA LEU A 329 110.50 -91.34 -21.96
C LEU A 329 110.13 -89.87 -22.05
N CYS A 330 111.05 -88.94 -21.78
CA CYS A 330 110.77 -87.51 -21.91
C CYS A 330 110.44 -87.16 -23.36
N ALA A 331 111.17 -87.66 -24.36
CA ALA A 331 110.81 -87.42 -25.77
C ALA A 331 109.43 -88.00 -26.14
N VAL A 332 109.16 -89.28 -25.87
CA VAL A 332 107.90 -89.92 -26.25
C VAL A 332 106.72 -89.43 -25.40
N LEU A 333 106.89 -89.17 -24.10
CA LEU A 333 105.86 -88.51 -23.29
C LEU A 333 105.71 -87.05 -23.66
N GLN A 334 106.73 -86.29 -24.04
CA GLN A 334 106.52 -84.90 -24.48
C GLN A 334 105.82 -84.88 -25.82
N ASP A 335 106.26 -85.64 -26.82
CA ASP A 335 105.54 -85.71 -28.11
C ASP A 335 104.10 -86.22 -27.93
N GLN A 336 103.87 -87.27 -27.11
CA GLN A 336 102.50 -87.77 -26.86
C GLN A 336 101.68 -86.86 -25.94
N THR A 337 102.26 -86.20 -24.93
CA THR A 337 101.51 -85.26 -24.09
C THR A 337 101.33 -83.91 -24.74
N ASP A 338 102.18 -83.45 -25.66
CA ASP A 338 101.97 -82.24 -26.46
C ASP A 338 100.93 -82.51 -27.57
N VAL A 339 100.95 -83.67 -28.22
CA VAL A 339 99.85 -84.09 -29.11
C VAL A 339 98.55 -84.24 -28.33
N LEU A 340 98.53 -84.95 -27.19
CA LEU A 340 97.33 -85.07 -26.37
C LEU A 340 96.92 -83.74 -25.71
N LEU A 341 97.84 -82.82 -25.38
CA LEU A 341 97.51 -81.49 -24.86
C LEU A 341 96.93 -80.59 -25.96
N THR A 342 97.41 -80.70 -27.20
CA THR A 342 96.88 -79.92 -28.32
C THR A 342 95.55 -80.48 -28.81
N ASP A 343 95.39 -81.81 -28.93
CA ASP A 343 94.10 -82.45 -29.21
C ASP A 343 93.08 -82.20 -28.09
N LEU A 344 93.49 -82.29 -26.82
CA LEU A 344 92.60 -82.04 -25.67
C LEU A 344 92.32 -80.53 -25.51
N HIS A 345 93.24 -79.62 -25.86
CA HIS A 345 92.90 -78.19 -25.99
C HIS A 345 91.94 -77.95 -27.14
N ALA A 346 92.14 -78.54 -28.32
CA ALA A 346 91.24 -78.36 -29.46
C ALA A 346 89.84 -78.91 -29.16
N ALA A 347 89.75 -80.11 -28.56
CA ALA A 347 88.50 -80.71 -28.12
C ALA A 347 87.84 -79.92 -26.98
N LYS A 348 88.63 -79.35 -26.05
CA LYS A 348 88.13 -78.48 -24.97
C LYS A 348 87.63 -77.15 -25.51
N GLU A 349 88.42 -76.46 -26.33
CA GLU A 349 88.06 -75.21 -27.02
C GLU A 349 86.77 -75.41 -27.81
N GLN A 350 86.70 -76.46 -28.64
CA GLN A 350 85.50 -76.75 -29.43
C GLN A 350 84.30 -77.12 -28.54
N ALA A 351 84.44 -78.01 -27.56
CA ALA A 351 83.35 -78.37 -26.66
C ALA A 351 82.89 -77.20 -25.77
N GLU A 352 83.80 -76.31 -25.36
CA GLU A 352 83.46 -75.08 -24.65
C GLU A 352 82.81 -74.06 -25.57
N CYS A 353 83.30 -73.86 -26.80
CA CYS A 353 82.66 -72.99 -27.79
C CYS A 353 81.26 -73.50 -28.17
N GLU A 354 81.06 -74.80 -28.35
CA GLU A 354 79.75 -75.39 -28.63
C GLU A 354 78.80 -75.32 -27.42
N ARG A 355 79.30 -75.42 -26.18
CA ARG A 355 78.51 -75.17 -24.96
C ARG A 355 78.15 -73.69 -24.83
N LYS A 356 79.14 -72.79 -24.90
CA LYS A 356 78.96 -71.33 -24.84
C LYS A 356 77.99 -70.86 -25.93
N ALA A 357 78.12 -71.36 -27.16
CA ALA A 357 77.22 -71.03 -28.27
C ALA A 357 75.82 -71.67 -28.14
N ARG A 358 75.65 -72.77 -27.39
CA ARG A 358 74.33 -73.30 -27.05
C ARG A 358 73.68 -72.47 -25.93
N SER A 359 74.35 -72.29 -24.80
CA SER A 359 73.85 -71.48 -23.70
C SER A 359 73.63 -70.01 -24.07
N LEU A 360 74.40 -69.46 -25.01
CA LEU A 360 74.10 -68.14 -25.59
C LEU A 360 72.84 -68.16 -26.45
N ARG A 361 72.59 -69.19 -27.27
CA ARG A 361 71.33 -69.31 -28.04
C ARG A 361 70.13 -69.50 -27.12
N GLU A 362 70.21 -70.45 -26.19
CA GLU A 362 69.21 -70.69 -25.15
C GLU A 362 68.88 -69.40 -24.37
N LEU A 363 69.89 -68.60 -24.03
CA LEU A 363 69.71 -67.31 -23.34
C LEU A 363 69.15 -66.21 -24.26
N HIS A 364 69.51 -66.17 -25.55
CA HIS A 364 68.91 -65.22 -26.50
C HIS A 364 67.45 -65.58 -26.81
N GLU A 365 67.12 -66.86 -26.93
CA GLU A 365 65.75 -67.36 -27.13
C GLU A 365 64.88 -67.12 -25.89
N ALA A 366 65.39 -67.42 -24.68
CA ALA A 366 64.71 -67.11 -23.43
C ALA A 366 64.54 -65.60 -23.21
N HIS A 367 65.55 -64.78 -23.53
CA HIS A 367 65.44 -63.33 -23.46
C HIS A 367 64.46 -62.77 -24.50
N GLY A 368 64.48 -63.29 -25.73
CA GLY A 368 63.53 -62.95 -26.79
C GLY A 368 62.08 -63.24 -26.36
N GLY A 369 61.79 -64.46 -25.91
CA GLY A 369 60.46 -64.83 -25.42
C GLY A 369 60.02 -64.03 -24.19
N ALA A 370 60.94 -63.66 -23.30
CA ALA A 370 60.64 -62.78 -22.16
C ALA A 370 60.32 -61.34 -22.62
N VAL A 371 61.07 -60.79 -23.58
CA VAL A 371 60.80 -59.46 -24.17
C VAL A 371 59.48 -59.47 -24.93
N GLU A 372 59.22 -60.49 -25.76
CA GLU A 372 57.94 -60.64 -26.46
C GLU A 372 56.76 -60.71 -25.46
N GLY A 373 56.86 -61.57 -24.44
CA GLY A 373 55.86 -61.66 -23.37
C GLY A 373 55.61 -60.33 -22.65
N LEU A 374 56.68 -59.57 -22.35
CA LEU A 374 56.56 -58.22 -21.77
C LEU A 374 55.90 -57.23 -22.76
N THR A 375 56.22 -57.26 -24.06
CA THR A 375 55.55 -56.38 -25.03
C THR A 375 54.07 -56.72 -25.20
N VAL A 376 53.68 -57.99 -25.11
CA VAL A 376 52.28 -58.42 -25.14
C VAL A 376 51.56 -57.96 -23.87
N GLN A 377 52.15 -58.13 -22.69
CA GLN A 377 51.58 -57.63 -21.43
C GLN A 377 51.45 -56.09 -21.41
N LEU A 378 52.43 -55.36 -21.93
CA LEU A 378 52.36 -53.91 -22.07
C LEU A 378 51.23 -53.48 -23.01
N ARG A 379 51.08 -54.12 -24.18
CA ARG A 379 49.96 -53.86 -25.11
C ARG A 379 48.60 -54.16 -24.50
N LEU A 380 48.45 -55.26 -23.76
CA LEU A 380 47.20 -55.60 -23.07
C LEU A 380 46.86 -54.59 -21.94
N ARG A 381 47.88 -54.11 -21.23
CA ARG A 381 47.74 -53.06 -20.21
C ARG A 381 47.42 -51.69 -20.83
N GLU A 382 48.01 -51.37 -21.97
CA GLU A 382 47.71 -50.16 -22.74
C GLU A 382 46.28 -50.18 -23.28
N GLN A 383 45.85 -51.29 -23.89
CA GLN A 383 44.48 -51.49 -24.39
C GLN A 383 43.43 -51.42 -23.28
N SER A 384 43.67 -52.06 -22.13
CA SER A 384 42.76 -51.98 -20.98
C SER A 384 42.71 -50.59 -20.34
N TRP A 385 43.83 -49.86 -20.31
CA TRP A 385 43.85 -48.45 -19.91
C TRP A 385 43.11 -47.53 -20.90
N LEU A 386 43.27 -47.76 -22.21
CA LEU A 386 42.53 -47.03 -23.25
C LEU A 386 41.02 -47.27 -23.13
N ALA A 387 40.58 -48.53 -22.97
CA ALA A 387 39.18 -48.85 -22.76
C ALA A 387 38.60 -48.22 -21.47
N GLN A 388 39.37 -48.21 -20.37
CA GLN A 388 38.98 -47.49 -19.14
C GLN A 388 38.90 -45.98 -19.36
N LYS A 389 39.82 -45.39 -20.10
CA LYS A 389 39.81 -43.96 -20.47
C LYS A 389 38.60 -43.61 -21.35
N GLU A 390 38.29 -44.44 -22.34
CA GLU A 390 37.14 -44.27 -23.22
C GLU A 390 35.82 -44.35 -22.45
N GLU A 391 35.65 -45.33 -21.56
CA GLU A 391 34.46 -45.43 -20.71
C GLU A 391 34.37 -44.27 -19.70
N LEU A 392 35.49 -43.81 -19.12
CA LEU A 392 35.50 -42.61 -18.27
C LEU A 392 35.14 -41.33 -19.04
N LEU A 393 35.62 -41.17 -20.27
CA LEU A 393 35.23 -40.05 -21.15
C LEU A 393 33.75 -40.15 -21.53
N ARG A 394 33.24 -41.36 -21.79
CA ARG A 394 31.82 -41.60 -22.06
C ARG A 394 30.95 -41.24 -20.85
N GLN A 395 31.35 -41.66 -19.64
CA GLN A 395 30.68 -41.30 -18.39
C GLN A 395 30.72 -39.79 -18.12
N GLN A 396 31.86 -39.13 -18.38
CA GLN A 396 31.94 -37.67 -18.29
C GLN A 396 31.00 -36.99 -19.30
N SER A 397 30.92 -37.47 -20.54
CA SER A 397 30.00 -36.90 -21.54
C SER A 397 28.53 -37.06 -21.14
N SER A 398 28.11 -38.24 -20.68
CA SER A 398 26.74 -38.45 -20.20
C SER A 398 26.41 -37.62 -18.96
N LEU A 399 27.36 -37.43 -18.04
CA LEU A 399 27.15 -36.56 -16.87
C LEU A 399 27.07 -35.09 -17.29
N THR A 400 27.85 -34.64 -18.28
CA THR A 400 27.70 -33.28 -18.81
C THR A 400 26.37 -33.09 -19.55
N ASP A 401 25.88 -34.09 -20.27
CA ASP A 401 24.59 -34.03 -20.97
C ASP A 401 23.42 -34.02 -19.98
N GLU A 402 23.47 -34.86 -18.93
CA GLU A 402 22.49 -34.86 -17.84
C GLU A 402 22.47 -33.52 -17.08
N LEU A 403 23.64 -32.95 -16.77
CA LEU A 403 23.75 -31.62 -16.17
C LEU A 403 23.24 -30.51 -17.10
N HIS A 404 23.45 -30.61 -18.42
CA HIS A 404 22.90 -29.66 -19.40
C HIS A 404 21.38 -29.79 -19.53
N LEU A 405 20.84 -31.01 -19.52
CA LEU A 405 19.40 -31.26 -19.52
C LEU A 405 18.76 -30.71 -18.24
N ARG A 406 19.31 -31.06 -17.06
CA ARG A 406 18.80 -30.56 -15.78
C ARG A 406 18.91 -29.04 -15.65
N THR A 407 19.94 -28.44 -16.22
CA THR A 407 20.07 -26.97 -16.32
C THR A 407 19.04 -26.35 -17.28
N GLN A 408 18.61 -27.05 -18.32
CA GLN A 408 17.51 -26.60 -19.20
C GLN A 408 16.15 -26.75 -18.53
N GLU A 409 15.88 -27.86 -17.86
CA GLU A 409 14.68 -28.08 -17.04
C GLU A 409 14.53 -26.97 -16.00
N LEU A 410 15.57 -26.72 -15.19
CA LEU A 410 15.55 -25.65 -14.19
C LEU A 410 15.37 -24.25 -14.80
N ARG A 411 15.84 -24.00 -16.04
CA ARG A 411 15.55 -22.75 -16.75
C ARG A 411 14.09 -22.65 -17.18
N HIS A 412 13.50 -23.74 -17.70
CA HIS A 412 12.07 -23.78 -18.04
C HIS A 412 11.18 -23.65 -16.80
N GLU A 413 11.52 -24.30 -15.68
CA GLU A 413 10.82 -24.11 -14.40
C GLU A 413 10.93 -22.66 -13.90
N VAL A 414 12.12 -22.06 -13.97
CA VAL A 414 12.35 -20.66 -13.61
C VAL A 414 11.56 -19.71 -14.52
N ASP A 415 11.55 -19.92 -15.83
CA ASP A 415 10.82 -19.05 -16.76
C ASP A 415 9.30 -19.22 -16.62
N ALA A 416 8.80 -20.43 -16.43
CA ALA A 416 7.39 -20.66 -16.05
C ALA A 416 7.05 -20.02 -14.69
N SER A 417 7.98 -19.99 -13.73
CA SER A 417 7.79 -19.28 -12.46
C SER A 417 7.76 -17.75 -12.64
N LYS A 418 8.56 -17.19 -13.56
CA LYS A 418 8.49 -15.76 -13.93
C LYS A 418 7.17 -15.43 -14.60
N GLU A 419 6.69 -16.26 -15.52
CA GLU A 419 5.39 -16.05 -16.18
C GLU A 419 4.23 -16.09 -15.17
N ARG A 420 4.25 -17.04 -14.23
CA ARG A 420 3.31 -17.08 -13.09
C ARG A 420 3.43 -15.84 -12.21
N MET A 421 4.64 -15.39 -11.88
CA MET A 421 4.85 -14.15 -11.13
C MET A 421 4.30 -12.92 -11.88
N CYS A 422 4.55 -12.79 -13.18
CA CYS A 422 3.98 -11.72 -14.00
C CYS A 422 2.45 -11.84 -14.12
N ALA A 423 1.87 -13.03 -14.08
CA ALA A 423 0.41 -13.21 -13.99
C ALA A 423 -0.12 -12.71 -12.64
N VAL A 424 0.49 -13.15 -11.52
CA VAL A 424 0.17 -12.71 -10.15
C VAL A 424 0.37 -11.19 -9.98
N GLU A 425 1.35 -10.58 -10.64
CA GLU A 425 1.54 -9.12 -10.62
C GLU A 425 0.45 -8.37 -11.40
N ARG A 426 -0.02 -8.90 -12.54
CA ARG A 426 -1.20 -8.36 -13.25
C ARG A 426 -2.48 -8.55 -12.44
N GLU A 427 -2.66 -9.70 -11.79
CA GLU A 427 -3.78 -9.94 -10.88
C GLU A 427 -3.73 -9.00 -9.67
N LYS A 428 -2.55 -8.79 -9.07
CA LYS A 428 -2.31 -7.85 -7.98
C LYS A 428 -2.57 -6.40 -8.41
N ALA A 429 -2.22 -6.01 -9.63
CA ALA A 429 -2.57 -4.70 -10.19
C ALA A 429 -4.09 -4.57 -10.37
N SER A 430 -4.76 -5.58 -10.95
CA SER A 430 -6.23 -5.59 -11.10
C SER A 430 -6.97 -5.66 -9.75
N ALA A 431 -6.35 -6.25 -8.73
CA ALA A 431 -6.88 -6.29 -7.36
C ALA A 431 -6.64 -4.95 -6.67
N ALA A 432 -5.54 -4.26 -6.95
CA ALA A 432 -5.26 -2.92 -6.45
C ALA A 432 -6.20 -1.87 -7.05
N THR A 433 -6.53 -1.93 -8.34
CA THR A 433 -7.56 -1.08 -8.95
C THR A 433 -8.94 -1.40 -8.39
N ARG A 434 -9.38 -2.68 -8.39
CA ARG A 434 -10.65 -3.08 -7.75
C ARG A 434 -10.71 -2.68 -6.27
N ALA A 435 -9.60 -2.70 -5.54
CA ALA A 435 -9.53 -2.22 -4.15
C ALA A 435 -9.45 -0.69 -4.03
N ALA A 436 -9.12 0.06 -5.09
CA ALA A 436 -9.34 1.50 -5.15
C ALA A 436 -10.81 1.79 -5.42
N ASP A 437 -11.41 1.15 -6.44
CA ASP A 437 -12.83 1.27 -6.79
C ASP A 437 -13.75 0.90 -5.62
N LEU A 438 -13.44 -0.18 -4.89
CA LEU A 438 -14.18 -0.59 -3.69
C LEU A 438 -13.96 0.38 -2.52
N ARG A 439 -12.79 1.00 -2.37
CA ARG A 439 -12.57 2.07 -1.38
C ARG A 439 -13.30 3.35 -1.74
N GLU A 440 -13.45 3.67 -3.02
CA GLU A 440 -14.23 4.81 -3.50
C GLU A 440 -15.73 4.57 -3.33
N ARG A 441 -16.23 3.38 -3.69
CA ARG A 441 -17.60 2.95 -3.40
C ARG A 441 -17.89 2.88 -1.90
N LEU A 442 -16.93 2.45 -1.08
CA LEU A 442 -17.03 2.53 0.38
C LEU A 442 -17.09 3.98 0.86
N ARG A 443 -16.21 4.88 0.39
CA ARG A 443 -16.28 6.32 0.72
C ARG A 443 -17.59 6.98 0.29
N ALA A 444 -18.14 6.60 -0.86
CA ALA A 444 -19.47 7.04 -1.28
C ALA A 444 -20.57 6.49 -0.35
N SER A 445 -20.47 5.21 0.02
CA SER A 445 -21.34 4.57 1.01
C SER A 445 -21.18 5.15 2.43
N ASP A 446 -20.00 5.67 2.79
CA ASP A 446 -19.74 6.38 4.05
C ASP A 446 -20.26 7.81 3.99
N GLY A 447 -20.25 8.44 2.81
CA GLY A 447 -21.02 9.65 2.52
C GLY A 447 -22.52 9.42 2.75
N LEU A 448 -23.08 8.32 2.25
CA LEU A 448 -24.48 7.95 2.45
C LEU A 448 -24.78 7.50 3.88
N SER A 449 -23.91 6.74 4.54
CA SER A 449 -24.12 6.27 5.92
C SER A 449 -23.96 7.40 6.93
N SER A 450 -23.03 8.33 6.70
CA SER A 450 -22.93 9.57 7.47
C SER A 450 -24.07 10.55 7.17
N ALA A 451 -24.63 10.55 5.96
CA ALA A 451 -25.85 11.30 5.65
C ALA A 451 -27.09 10.69 6.34
N LEU A 452 -27.19 9.36 6.38
CA LEU A 452 -28.22 8.64 7.14
C LEU A 452 -28.07 8.81 8.65
N LEU A 453 -26.84 8.81 9.18
CA LEU A 453 -26.56 9.10 10.60
C LEU A 453 -26.85 10.56 10.93
N ARG A 454 -26.54 11.52 10.05
CA ARG A 454 -26.97 12.93 10.19
C ARG A 454 -28.49 13.05 10.13
N GLY A 455 -29.15 12.35 9.22
CA GLY A 455 -30.62 12.25 9.14
C GLY A 455 -31.23 11.64 10.41
N ALA A 456 -30.65 10.57 10.95
CA ALA A 456 -31.07 9.93 12.20
C ALA A 456 -30.76 10.80 13.44
N ALA A 457 -29.68 11.58 13.43
CA ALA A 457 -29.36 12.57 14.47
C ALA A 457 -30.36 13.73 14.46
N LEU A 458 -30.74 14.25 13.28
CA LEU A 458 -31.78 15.25 13.13
C LEU A 458 -33.16 14.69 13.51
N LEU A 459 -33.51 13.47 13.05
CA LEU A 459 -34.77 12.83 13.39
C LEU A 459 -34.88 12.51 14.89
N SER A 460 -33.83 12.01 15.54
CA SER A 460 -33.82 11.84 17.01
C SER A 460 -33.83 13.18 17.75
N GLY A 461 -33.09 14.18 17.25
CA GLY A 461 -33.12 15.56 17.72
C GLY A 461 -34.50 16.23 17.62
N CYS A 462 -35.33 15.85 16.64
CA CYS A 462 -36.74 16.27 16.54
C CYS A 462 -37.69 15.39 17.35
N LEU A 463 -37.48 14.06 17.35
CA LEU A 463 -38.33 13.10 18.06
C LEU A 463 -38.23 13.25 19.57
N CYS A 464 -37.06 13.58 20.16
CA CYS A 464 -36.94 13.76 21.61
C CYS A 464 -37.77 14.95 22.13
N PRO A 465 -37.71 16.16 21.56
CA PRO A 465 -38.64 17.26 21.87
C PRO A 465 -40.10 16.92 21.58
N LEU A 466 -40.42 16.24 20.48
CA LEU A 466 -41.80 15.85 20.16
C LEU A 466 -42.35 14.83 21.18
N LEU A 467 -41.58 13.80 21.55
CA LEU A 467 -41.94 12.82 22.58
C LEU A 467 -42.06 13.48 23.96
N ARG A 468 -41.18 14.42 24.32
CA ARG A 468 -41.34 15.25 25.54
C ARG A 468 -42.63 16.06 25.49
N ARG A 469 -42.92 16.75 24.37
CA ARG A 469 -44.15 17.55 24.16
C ARG A 469 -45.41 16.69 24.19
N VAL A 470 -45.39 15.47 23.64
CA VAL A 470 -46.49 14.50 23.71
C VAL A 470 -46.68 13.97 25.14
N ARG A 471 -45.59 13.69 25.88
CA ARG A 471 -45.66 13.31 27.31
C ARG A 471 -46.25 14.45 28.16
N ASP A 472 -45.86 15.70 27.91
CA ASP A 472 -46.39 16.88 28.58
C ASP A 472 -47.87 17.13 28.24
N LEU A 473 -48.26 17.06 26.96
CA LEU A 473 -49.66 17.15 26.52
C LEU A 473 -50.51 16.02 27.10
N ALA A 474 -49.98 14.79 27.18
CA ALA A 474 -50.67 13.67 27.83
C ALA A 474 -50.85 13.90 29.34
N ARG A 475 -49.89 14.54 30.01
CA ARG A 475 -50.01 14.96 31.42
C ARG A 475 -51.04 16.06 31.59
N GLN A 476 -51.01 17.10 30.75
CA GLN A 476 -52.01 18.18 30.75
C GLN A 476 -53.42 17.65 30.49
N LYS A 477 -53.60 16.74 29.50
CA LYS A 477 -54.87 16.09 29.21
C LYS A 477 -55.43 15.36 30.44
N ARG A 478 -54.61 14.59 31.17
CA ARG A 478 -55.04 13.89 32.40
C ARG A 478 -55.51 14.85 33.50
N VAL A 479 -54.83 15.97 33.68
CA VAL A 479 -55.23 17.01 34.66
C VAL A 479 -56.55 17.64 34.24
N LEU A 480 -56.71 18.00 32.96
CA LEU A 480 -57.94 18.58 32.44
C LEU A 480 -59.12 17.61 32.49
N THR A 481 -58.95 16.33 32.15
CA THR A 481 -60.03 15.32 32.28
C THR A 481 -60.44 15.12 33.73
N ALA A 482 -59.49 14.98 34.66
CA ALA A 482 -59.81 14.84 36.08
C ALA A 482 -60.57 16.04 36.65
N ARG A 483 -60.34 17.26 36.13
CA ARG A 483 -61.08 18.46 36.49
C ARG A 483 -62.44 18.58 35.77
N LEU A 484 -62.59 18.05 34.56
CA LEU A 484 -63.90 17.88 33.89
C LEU A 484 -64.79 16.86 34.63
N ASP A 485 -64.19 15.76 35.10
CA ASP A 485 -64.87 14.75 35.93
C ASP A 485 -65.31 15.33 37.29
N ALA A 486 -64.56 16.30 37.83
CA ALA A 486 -64.96 17.05 39.02
C ALA A 486 -66.08 18.06 38.72
N HIS A 487 -66.05 18.76 37.57
CA HIS A 487 -67.11 19.67 37.15
C HIS A 487 -68.43 18.92 36.96
N THR A 488 -68.43 17.81 36.22
CA THR A 488 -69.65 17.02 35.99
C THR A 488 -70.19 16.34 37.26
N LYS A 489 -69.35 16.09 38.28
CA LYS A 489 -69.81 15.73 39.63
C LYS A 489 -70.53 16.90 40.29
N LEU A 490 -69.93 18.10 40.26
CA LEU A 490 -70.55 19.31 40.79
C LEU A 490 -71.89 19.65 40.12
N GLU A 491 -71.99 19.53 38.79
CA GLU A 491 -73.25 19.73 38.06
C GLU A 491 -74.34 18.74 38.48
N ARG A 492 -73.98 17.47 38.71
CA ARG A 492 -74.92 16.46 39.23
C ARG A 492 -75.40 16.80 40.64
N GLU A 493 -74.52 17.30 41.51
CA GLU A 493 -74.89 17.79 42.85
C GLU A 493 -75.77 19.05 42.79
N VAL A 494 -75.43 20.02 41.94
CA VAL A 494 -76.25 21.23 41.68
C VAL A 494 -77.65 20.82 41.20
N GLN A 495 -77.75 19.92 40.22
CA GLN A 495 -79.04 19.44 39.72
C GLN A 495 -79.80 18.61 40.75
N ALA A 496 -79.14 17.86 41.63
CA ALA A 496 -79.81 17.15 42.72
C ALA A 496 -80.43 18.13 43.73
N ILE A 497 -79.72 19.20 44.10
CA ILE A 497 -80.24 20.28 44.95
C ILE A 497 -81.39 21.01 44.25
N LEU A 498 -81.24 21.36 42.97
CA LEU A 498 -82.29 22.00 42.18
C LEU A 498 -83.55 21.14 42.07
N ARG A 499 -83.42 19.82 41.85
CA ARG A 499 -84.57 18.89 41.85
C ARG A 499 -85.24 18.83 43.23
N ALA A 500 -84.48 18.73 44.31
CA ALA A 500 -85.00 18.71 45.68
C ALA A 500 -85.71 20.01 46.10
N LEU A 501 -85.34 21.15 45.49
CA LEU A 501 -86.04 22.43 45.66
C LEU A 501 -87.24 22.59 44.70
N SER A 502 -87.16 22.05 43.48
CA SER A 502 -88.20 22.21 42.45
C SER A 502 -89.38 21.24 42.64
N SER A 503 -89.15 20.05 43.19
CA SER A 503 -90.18 18.99 43.37
C SER A 503 -91.22 19.30 44.45
N THR A 504 -91.40 20.56 44.81
CA THR A 504 -92.31 21.06 45.86
C THR A 504 -92.98 22.39 45.49
N GLY A 505 -92.76 22.91 44.27
CA GLY A 505 -93.30 24.19 43.80
C GLY A 505 -94.35 24.10 42.70
N GLN A 506 -94.89 22.91 42.41
CA GLN A 506 -95.71 22.67 41.21
C GLN A 506 -96.97 21.84 41.47
N GLU A 507 -97.83 22.33 42.37
CA GLU A 507 -99.27 22.02 42.35
C GLU A 507 -100.05 23.28 41.96
N GLU A 508 -101.07 23.07 41.10
CA GLU A 508 -102.11 24.01 40.68
C GLU A 508 -101.72 25.35 40.02
N LYS A 509 -102.06 25.50 38.74
CA LYS A 509 -103.28 26.24 38.32
C LYS A 509 -103.54 26.22 36.81
N THR A 510 -104.67 25.64 36.42
CA THR A 510 -105.64 26.22 35.45
C THR A 510 -106.92 25.39 35.45
N HIS A 511 -108.02 25.98 35.96
CA HIS A 511 -109.45 25.79 35.59
C HIS A 511 -110.06 24.37 35.42
N THR A 512 -111.31 24.07 35.82
CA THR A 512 -112.45 24.95 36.16
C THR A 512 -113.50 24.27 37.06
N GLN A 513 -114.47 25.07 37.54
CA GLN A 513 -115.85 24.71 37.98
C GLN A 513 -116.13 24.19 39.42
N THR A 514 -116.78 25.10 40.17
CA THR A 514 -117.94 24.91 41.08
C THR A 514 -117.80 24.40 42.53
N CYS A 515 -118.63 25.02 43.39
CA CYS A 515 -119.16 24.56 44.70
C CYS A 515 -118.34 24.69 46.00
N LYS A 516 -118.51 25.87 46.64
CA LYS A 516 -118.56 26.17 48.10
C LYS A 516 -117.26 26.00 48.96
N PRO A 517 -117.11 26.79 50.05
CA PRO A 517 -115.92 26.76 50.91
C PRO A 517 -116.05 25.86 52.16
N THR A 518 -114.92 25.39 52.69
CA THR A 518 -114.80 24.73 54.01
C THR A 518 -113.58 25.25 54.80
N PRO A 519 -113.61 25.25 56.15
CA PRO A 519 -112.65 25.98 56.98
C PRO A 519 -111.36 25.19 57.29
N GLU A 520 -110.57 24.85 56.27
CA GLU A 520 -109.28 24.15 56.43
C GLU A 520 -108.04 24.95 55.96
N ALA A 521 -108.22 26.21 55.58
CA ALA A 521 -107.16 27.03 55.00
C ALA A 521 -106.08 27.43 56.02
N GLU A 522 -106.47 27.71 57.27
CA GLU A 522 -105.61 28.38 58.26
C GLU A 522 -104.50 27.47 58.80
N ALA A 523 -104.80 26.18 59.04
CA ALA A 523 -103.81 25.18 59.43
C ALA A 523 -102.70 24.95 58.38
N ARG A 524 -102.90 25.41 57.13
CA ARG A 524 -101.93 25.35 56.02
C ARG A 524 -101.04 26.61 55.93
N ALA A 525 -101.27 27.63 56.76
CA ALA A 525 -100.44 28.83 56.80
C ALA A 525 -99.15 28.60 57.62
N GLN A 526 -99.27 28.16 58.88
CA GLN A 526 -98.13 28.07 59.82
C GLN A 526 -97.03 27.08 59.40
N ARG A 527 -97.35 26.04 58.61
CA ARG A 527 -96.33 25.12 58.07
C ARG A 527 -95.36 25.81 57.10
N ARG A 528 -95.77 26.90 56.43
CA ARG A 528 -94.94 27.61 55.43
C ARG A 528 -93.73 28.32 56.06
N GLY A 529 -93.86 28.84 57.28
CA GLY A 529 -92.77 29.55 57.97
C GLY A 529 -91.57 28.65 58.29
N VAL A 530 -91.84 27.48 58.90
CA VAL A 530 -90.81 26.47 59.22
C VAL A 530 -90.17 25.92 57.95
N TRP A 531 -90.95 25.76 56.88
CA TRP A 531 -90.48 25.27 55.59
C TRP A 531 -89.57 26.29 54.88
N GLY A 532 -89.96 27.58 54.86
CA GLY A 532 -89.14 28.67 54.34
C GLY A 532 -87.80 28.82 55.08
N PHE A 533 -87.78 28.68 56.41
CA PHE A 533 -86.54 28.65 57.18
C PHE A 533 -85.61 27.49 56.77
N ARG A 534 -86.16 26.27 56.57
CA ARG A 534 -85.38 25.12 56.09
C ARG A 534 -84.80 25.37 54.69
N CYS A 535 -85.58 25.93 53.76
CA CYS A 535 -85.09 26.30 52.43
C CYS A 535 -83.97 27.35 52.48
N ALA A 536 -84.10 28.37 53.34
CA ALA A 536 -83.06 29.38 53.54
C ALA A 536 -81.76 28.78 54.10
N VAL A 537 -81.83 27.89 55.11
CA VAL A 537 -80.66 27.20 55.67
C VAL A 537 -79.99 26.29 54.64
N ILE A 538 -80.77 25.56 53.83
CA ILE A 538 -80.23 24.74 52.72
C ILE A 538 -79.53 25.63 51.68
N GLY A 539 -80.14 26.76 51.32
CA GLY A 539 -79.54 27.74 50.39
C GLY A 539 -78.21 28.32 50.90
N VAL A 540 -78.13 28.66 52.19
CA VAL A 540 -76.89 29.18 52.82
C VAL A 540 -75.81 28.08 52.88
N LEU A 541 -76.15 26.84 53.24
CA LEU A 541 -75.20 25.73 53.25
C LEU A 541 -74.70 25.39 51.85
N ALA A 542 -75.57 25.43 50.83
CA ALA A 542 -75.19 25.28 49.43
C ALA A 542 -74.24 26.42 49.01
N ALA A 543 -74.58 27.68 49.31
CA ALA A 543 -73.74 28.84 48.99
C ALA A 543 -72.36 28.80 49.67
N GLN A 544 -72.27 28.30 50.91
CA GLN A 544 -70.98 28.08 51.58
C GLN A 544 -70.17 26.94 50.93
N ARG A 545 -70.81 25.83 50.54
CA ARG A 545 -70.14 24.75 49.78
C ARG A 545 -69.63 25.23 48.42
N PHE A 546 -70.44 25.99 47.67
CA PHE A 546 -69.99 26.60 46.41
C PHE A 546 -68.86 27.62 46.63
N ARG A 547 -68.85 28.39 47.73
CA ARG A 547 -67.70 29.24 48.09
C ARG A 547 -66.44 28.46 48.47
N ALA A 548 -66.56 27.26 49.04
CA ALA A 548 -65.41 26.39 49.30
C ALA A 548 -64.86 25.79 48.01
N LEU A 549 -65.73 25.27 47.13
CA LEU A 549 -65.37 24.74 45.82
C LEU A 549 -64.78 25.83 44.90
N GLY A 550 -65.33 27.04 44.93
CA GLY A 550 -64.80 28.21 44.21
C GLY A 550 -63.44 28.71 44.71
N ARG A 551 -62.94 28.19 45.84
CA ARG A 551 -61.56 28.42 46.32
C ARG A 551 -60.60 27.32 45.86
N SER A 552 -61.07 26.08 45.65
CA SER A 552 -60.27 24.94 45.16
C SER A 552 -60.34 24.72 43.63
N SER A 553 -61.14 25.51 42.90
CA SER A 553 -61.28 25.47 41.44
C SER A 553 -60.36 26.41 40.67
N ARG A 554 -59.54 27.24 41.34
CA ARG A 554 -58.64 28.23 40.70
C ARG A 554 -57.44 27.57 40.02
N VAL A 555 -57.64 27.00 38.84
CA VAL A 555 -56.57 26.55 37.94
C VAL A 555 -55.73 27.75 37.51
N CYS A 556 -54.40 27.65 37.65
CA CYS A 556 -53.48 28.66 37.15
C CYS A 556 -52.91 28.22 35.80
N PHE A 557 -53.28 28.94 34.74
CA PHE A 557 -52.63 28.83 33.45
C PHE A 557 -51.33 29.65 33.49
N VAL A 558 -50.19 28.97 33.53
CA VAL A 558 -48.87 29.62 33.48
C VAL A 558 -48.37 29.52 32.04
N ALA A 559 -48.39 30.67 31.35
CA ALA A 559 -47.94 30.84 29.99
C ALA A 559 -46.44 31.20 29.98
N ASP A 560 -45.58 30.22 30.24
CA ASP A 560 -44.14 30.41 30.13
C ASP A 560 -43.75 30.53 28.66
N ASN A 561 -43.13 31.66 28.30
CA ASN A 561 -42.61 31.91 26.97
C ASN A 561 -41.07 32.02 27.03
N PRO A 562 -40.33 30.91 27.17
CA PRO A 562 -38.88 30.91 27.40
C PRO A 562 -38.05 31.41 26.21
N TYR A 563 -38.67 31.51 25.03
CA TYR A 563 -38.08 32.10 23.84
C TYR A 563 -39.08 33.10 23.27
N GLY A 564 -38.64 34.32 23.00
CA GLY A 564 -39.45 35.25 22.22
C GLY A 564 -39.90 34.60 20.90
N GLU A 565 -41.04 35.04 20.37
CA GLU A 565 -41.34 34.88 18.94
C GLU A 565 -41.68 33.45 18.47
N GLY A 566 -42.30 32.61 19.33
CA GLY A 566 -42.86 31.33 18.87
C GLY A 566 -43.77 30.58 19.85
N ALA A 567 -45.06 30.46 19.49
CA ALA A 567 -46.04 29.51 20.05
C ALA A 567 -46.02 29.31 21.59
N VAL A 568 -46.61 30.27 22.32
CA VAL A 568 -46.73 30.32 23.78
C VAL A 568 -47.05 28.95 24.43
N ARG A 569 -46.19 28.52 25.36
CA ARG A 569 -46.33 27.23 26.04
C ARG A 569 -47.25 27.32 27.26
N VAL A 570 -48.56 27.31 27.03
CA VAL A 570 -49.55 27.26 28.11
C VAL A 570 -49.37 25.98 28.92
N SER A 571 -49.13 26.13 30.22
CA SER A 571 -49.06 25.03 31.19
C SER A 571 -50.20 25.12 32.21
N VAL A 572 -50.77 23.97 32.56
CA VAL A 572 -51.89 23.86 33.50
C VAL A 572 -51.34 23.39 34.83
N CYS A 573 -51.34 24.26 35.83
CA CYS A 573 -50.88 23.95 37.18
C CYS A 573 -52.01 24.11 38.22
N GLU A 574 -52.01 23.22 39.21
CA GLU A 574 -52.90 23.31 40.36
C GLU A 574 -52.30 24.25 41.43
N PRO A 575 -53.11 25.04 42.16
CA PRO A 575 -52.63 26.13 43.00
C PRO A 575 -52.09 25.69 44.37
N GLU A 576 -51.73 24.42 44.56
CA GLU A 576 -51.35 23.86 45.87
C GLU A 576 -49.91 24.20 46.31
N GLY A 577 -49.75 25.44 46.77
CA GLY A 577 -48.73 25.82 47.75
C GLY A 577 -47.33 26.14 47.21
N ARG A 578 -46.79 27.28 47.64
CA ARG A 578 -45.38 27.66 47.43
C ARG A 578 -44.42 26.78 48.25
N ARG A 579 -44.20 25.53 47.85
CA ARG A 579 -42.99 24.79 48.24
C ARG A 579 -41.80 25.34 47.44
N LYS A 580 -40.82 25.94 48.13
CA LYS A 580 -39.62 26.50 47.50
C LYS A 580 -38.85 25.39 46.77
N ARG A 581 -38.78 25.46 45.44
CA ARG A 581 -37.77 24.71 44.66
C ARG A 581 -36.39 25.30 44.96
N LYS A 582 -35.68 24.68 45.90
CA LYS A 582 -34.29 25.01 46.24
C LYS A 582 -33.32 24.13 45.43
N ASP A 583 -33.55 24.07 44.12
CA ASP A 583 -32.79 23.28 43.12
C ASP A 583 -32.61 24.07 41.80
N GLY A 584 -32.48 25.40 41.90
CA GLY A 584 -32.51 26.32 40.75
C GLY A 584 -31.19 26.48 39.97
N GLU A 585 -30.12 25.81 40.39
CA GLU A 585 -28.75 26.08 39.88
C GLU A 585 -28.12 24.88 39.16
N ARG A 586 -28.66 23.65 39.30
CA ARG A 586 -28.14 22.45 38.62
C ARG A 586 -28.95 22.07 37.37
N GLY A 587 -30.28 22.20 37.44
CA GLY A 587 -31.16 21.88 36.32
C GLY A 587 -31.18 22.91 35.17
N THR A 588 -30.31 23.93 35.22
CA THR A 588 -30.24 25.02 34.23
C THR A 588 -29.14 24.78 33.20
N GLU A 589 -28.01 24.18 33.63
CA GLU A 589 -26.88 23.86 32.76
C GLU A 589 -27.19 22.70 31.79
N GLU A 590 -27.98 21.72 32.24
CA GLU A 590 -28.34 20.51 31.46
C GLU A 590 -29.15 20.80 30.18
N TRP A 591 -29.94 21.89 30.16
CA TRP A 591 -30.78 22.23 29.00
C TRP A 591 -30.06 23.01 27.90
N THR A 592 -28.83 23.47 28.16
CA THR A 592 -28.03 24.21 27.19
C THR A 592 -27.72 23.39 25.93
N TRP A 593 -27.55 22.07 26.05
CA TRP A 593 -27.09 21.21 24.95
C TRP A 593 -28.02 21.13 23.74
N THR A 594 -29.34 21.26 23.91
CA THR A 594 -30.31 21.23 22.79
C THR A 594 -30.46 22.56 22.05
N GLN A 595 -29.79 23.63 22.48
CA GLN A 595 -29.85 24.95 21.83
C GLN A 595 -28.51 25.66 21.69
N SER A 596 -27.50 25.23 22.43
CA SER A 596 -26.17 25.83 22.36
C SER A 596 -25.71 25.87 20.91
N SER A 597 -25.13 27.02 20.57
CA SER A 597 -24.27 27.21 19.41
C SER A 597 -23.43 25.97 19.13
N ALA A 598 -22.85 25.41 20.20
CA ALA A 598 -21.95 24.27 20.24
C ALA A 598 -22.58 22.89 19.99
N LEU A 599 -23.88 22.80 19.63
CA LEU A 599 -24.46 21.64 18.95
C LEU A 599 -24.74 21.90 17.45
N LYS A 600 -24.70 23.15 16.98
CA LYS A 600 -25.22 23.57 15.66
C LYS A 600 -24.20 23.70 14.50
N THR A 601 -22.98 24.24 14.64
CA THR A 601 -22.05 24.35 13.47
C THR A 601 -21.12 23.19 13.15
N LEU A 602 -20.58 22.34 14.03
CA LEU A 602 -19.85 21.11 13.66
C LEU A 602 -20.76 20.06 12.96
N ILE A 603 -22.03 20.41 12.72
CA ILE A 603 -22.88 19.83 11.67
C ILE A 603 -22.55 20.50 10.31
N LEU A 604 -22.54 21.85 10.26
CA LEU A 604 -22.13 22.74 9.15
C LEU A 604 -20.60 22.82 8.86
N THR A 605 -19.72 22.32 9.73
CA THR A 605 -18.25 22.46 9.68
C THR A 605 -17.53 21.12 9.92
N GLY A 606 -18.28 20.03 10.01
CA GLY A 606 -17.77 18.66 10.02
C GLY A 606 -17.52 18.14 8.60
N THR A 607 -16.93 18.98 7.75
CA THR A 607 -16.79 18.74 6.31
C THR A 607 -15.46 18.12 5.91
N GLU A 608 -14.42 18.19 6.76
CA GLU A 608 -13.03 17.91 6.34
C GLU A 608 -12.34 16.75 7.08
N ASP A 609 -12.86 16.25 8.21
CA ASP A 609 -12.28 15.07 8.89
C ASP A 609 -13.33 14.20 9.60
N CYS A 610 -13.45 12.93 9.20
CA CYS A 610 -14.62 12.09 9.55
C CYS A 610 -14.36 11.03 10.64
N THR A 611 -13.11 10.78 11.03
CA THR A 611 -12.75 9.69 11.96
C THR A 611 -13.10 9.99 13.42
N ASP A 612 -12.86 11.21 13.88
CA ASP A 612 -13.08 11.60 15.29
C ASP A 612 -14.56 11.86 15.61
N MET A 613 -15.40 12.13 14.59
CA MET A 613 -16.85 12.30 14.75
C MET A 613 -17.54 11.01 15.23
N GLY A 614 -17.15 9.85 14.71
CA GLY A 614 -17.69 8.56 15.16
C GLY A 614 -17.45 8.31 16.65
N SER A 615 -16.24 8.63 17.14
CA SER A 615 -15.87 8.47 18.56
C SER A 615 -16.62 9.41 19.49
N LYS A 616 -17.05 10.59 19.00
CA LYS A 616 -17.82 11.57 19.76
C LYS A 616 -19.32 11.26 19.72
N PHE A 617 -19.81 10.73 18.60
CA PHE A 617 -21.20 10.30 18.45
C PHE A 617 -21.50 9.01 19.23
N SER A 618 -20.56 8.05 19.29
CA SER A 618 -20.68 6.90 20.19
C SER A 618 -20.79 7.36 21.64
N ARG A 619 -19.91 8.27 22.09
CA ARG A 619 -19.97 8.90 23.43
C ARG A 619 -21.22 9.75 23.68
N LEU A 620 -21.95 10.14 22.64
CA LEU A 620 -23.23 10.86 22.76
C LEU A 620 -24.40 9.88 22.88
N LEU A 621 -24.39 8.79 22.09
CA LEU A 621 -25.33 7.67 22.24
C LEU A 621 -25.15 6.93 23.57
N GLU A 622 -23.92 6.67 24.00
CA GLU A 622 -23.59 6.10 25.32
C GLU A 622 -24.10 6.99 26.45
N ARG A 623 -24.05 8.33 26.30
CA ARG A 623 -24.58 9.26 27.31
C ARG A 623 -26.11 9.38 27.27
N LEU A 624 -26.73 9.31 26.09
CA LEU A 624 -28.20 9.25 25.98
C LEU A 624 -28.75 7.90 26.50
N ALA A 625 -28.02 6.81 26.30
CA ALA A 625 -28.31 5.51 26.91
C ALA A 625 -28.13 5.56 28.44
N ALA A 626 -27.02 6.16 28.92
CA ALA A 626 -26.79 6.38 30.34
C ALA A 626 -27.79 7.35 30.99
N ASP A 627 -28.42 8.27 30.25
CA ASP A 627 -29.53 9.11 30.72
C ASP A 627 -30.87 8.35 30.75
N SER A 628 -31.08 7.36 29.87
CA SER A 628 -32.23 6.44 30.00
C SER A 628 -32.04 5.43 31.14
N ASP A 629 -30.83 4.93 31.34
CA ASP A 629 -30.50 3.99 32.42
C ASP A 629 -30.28 4.70 33.77
N GLY A 630 -29.91 5.98 33.77
CA GLY A 630 -29.72 6.79 34.98
C GLY A 630 -31.00 7.00 35.80
N CYS A 631 -32.17 6.69 35.22
CA CYS A 631 -33.44 6.65 35.92
C CYS A 631 -33.77 5.25 36.52
N TYR A 632 -33.01 4.21 36.18
CA TYR A 632 -33.04 2.88 36.79
C TYR A 632 -32.00 2.81 37.93
N GLY A 633 -32.37 3.36 39.07
CA GLY A 633 -31.44 3.61 40.16
C GLY A 633 -30.93 2.39 40.94
N CYS A 634 -29.66 2.50 41.33
CA CYS A 634 -29.03 1.90 42.52
C CYS A 634 -28.56 0.43 42.50
N TYR A 635 -27.60 0.18 43.41
CA TYR A 635 -27.10 -1.14 43.87
C TYR A 635 -26.18 -1.94 42.93
N THR A 636 -24.86 -1.70 43.01
CA THR A 636 -23.88 -2.81 43.12
C THR A 636 -22.52 -2.37 43.70
N GLU A 637 -22.19 -3.01 44.82
CA GLU A 637 -20.88 -3.35 45.43
C GLU A 637 -19.62 -2.46 45.30
N ARG A 638 -18.97 -2.29 46.47
CA ARG A 638 -17.80 -1.42 46.68
C ARG A 638 -16.44 -2.10 46.51
N GLY A 639 -16.41 -3.39 46.17
CA GLY A 639 -15.23 -4.27 46.28
C GLY A 639 -14.68 -4.89 44.98
N SER A 640 -15.22 -4.55 43.80
CA SER A 640 -14.82 -5.21 42.54
C SER A 640 -13.32 -5.08 42.23
N LEU A 641 -12.69 -6.21 41.87
CA LEU A 641 -11.27 -6.33 41.50
C LEU A 641 -10.86 -5.33 40.40
N SER A 642 -11.79 -5.02 39.48
CA SER A 642 -11.65 -4.01 38.43
C SER A 642 -11.17 -2.65 38.96
N ARG A 643 -11.67 -2.22 40.12
CA ARG A 643 -11.35 -0.93 40.75
C ARG A 643 -9.96 -0.93 41.39
N GLN A 644 -9.52 -2.08 41.92
CA GLN A 644 -8.16 -2.25 42.46
C GLN A 644 -7.13 -2.36 41.33
N LEU A 645 -7.43 -3.09 40.25
CA LEU A 645 -6.62 -3.15 39.02
C LEU A 645 -6.45 -1.75 38.40
N ALA A 646 -7.53 -0.98 38.26
CA ALA A 646 -7.46 0.40 37.78
C ALA A 646 -6.54 1.28 38.65
N GLN A 647 -6.57 1.13 39.98
CA GLN A 647 -5.66 1.86 40.87
C GLN A 647 -4.21 1.36 40.83
N GLY A 648 -3.98 0.05 40.63
CA GLY A 648 -2.64 -0.52 40.48
C GLY A 648 -1.96 -0.04 39.19
N LEU A 649 -2.67 -0.10 38.07
CA LEU A 649 -2.22 0.41 36.77
C LEU A 649 -1.97 1.93 36.81
N TYR A 650 -2.80 2.69 37.55
CA TYR A 650 -2.59 4.12 37.76
C TYR A 650 -1.33 4.45 38.58
N ARG A 651 -0.92 3.57 39.52
CA ARG A 651 0.35 3.72 40.25
C ARG A 651 1.57 3.41 39.38
N LEU A 652 1.52 2.33 38.59
CA LEU A 652 2.57 1.98 37.62
C LEU A 652 2.80 3.10 36.58
N ARG A 653 1.72 3.74 36.13
CA ARG A 653 1.76 4.91 35.23
C ARG A 653 2.37 6.18 35.87
N LYS A 654 2.66 6.18 37.18
CA LYS A 654 3.19 7.34 37.90
C LYS A 654 4.66 7.19 38.32
N THR A 655 5.21 5.97 38.40
CA THR A 655 6.64 5.73 38.67
C THR A 655 7.52 5.79 37.42
N GLN A 656 6.93 5.70 36.24
CA GLN A 656 7.57 6.00 34.96
C GLN A 656 6.65 6.91 34.14
N PRO A 657 7.03 8.17 33.82
CA PRO A 657 6.22 9.08 33.02
C PRO A 657 6.35 8.75 31.52
N ILE A 658 6.00 7.53 31.13
CA ILE A 658 6.05 7.06 29.75
C ILE A 658 4.68 7.28 29.10
N SER A 659 4.65 8.11 28.06
CA SER A 659 3.48 8.29 27.20
C SER A 659 3.11 6.97 26.53
N ALA A 660 1.85 6.54 26.65
CA ALA A 660 1.37 5.21 26.23
C ALA A 660 1.34 4.94 24.70
N ASN A 661 2.05 5.75 23.90
CA ASN A 661 2.19 5.63 22.45
C ASN A 661 3.68 5.56 22.07
N GLN A 662 4.36 4.43 22.35
CA GLN A 662 5.51 3.89 21.58
C GLN A 662 6.10 2.63 22.24
N TYR A 663 5.50 1.46 21.99
CA TYR A 663 6.28 0.22 21.90
C TYR A 663 6.74 0.08 20.45
N ASN A 664 8.02 0.35 20.21
CA ASN A 664 8.62 0.30 18.89
C ASN A 664 9.84 -0.62 18.98
N SER A 665 9.88 -1.72 18.23
CA SER A 665 10.90 -2.79 18.42
C SER A 665 12.34 -2.27 18.38
N LYS A 666 12.58 -1.19 17.64
CA LYS A 666 13.85 -0.46 17.57
C LYS A 666 14.42 -0.07 18.94
N THR A 667 13.62 0.38 19.92
CA THR A 667 14.16 0.83 21.22
C THR A 667 14.63 -0.33 22.10
N VAL A 668 13.92 -1.48 22.02
CA VAL A 668 14.33 -2.73 22.67
C VAL A 668 15.60 -3.29 22.00
N VAL A 669 15.64 -3.29 20.66
CA VAL A 669 16.80 -3.73 19.89
C VAL A 669 18.04 -2.85 20.12
N SER A 670 17.90 -1.53 20.21
CA SER A 670 19.04 -0.64 20.48
C SER A 670 19.62 -0.84 21.89
N SER A 671 18.77 -1.11 22.88
CA SER A 671 19.22 -1.50 24.23
C SER A 671 20.00 -2.82 24.21
N LEU A 672 19.47 -3.84 23.53
CA LEU A 672 20.14 -5.14 23.36
C LEU A 672 21.49 -5.01 22.62
N GLN A 673 21.55 -4.17 21.58
CA GLN A 673 22.77 -3.90 20.82
C GLN A 673 23.86 -3.22 21.68
N GLN A 674 23.49 -2.26 22.55
CA GLN A 674 24.43 -1.64 23.49
C GLN A 674 25.01 -2.67 24.46
N HIS A 675 24.20 -3.60 24.98
CA HIS A 675 24.68 -4.67 25.86
C HIS A 675 25.63 -5.66 25.17
N ILE A 676 25.40 -6.00 23.90
CA ILE A 676 26.29 -6.89 23.11
C ILE A 676 27.63 -6.20 22.80
N LEU A 677 27.62 -4.90 22.48
CA LEU A 677 28.83 -4.09 22.32
C LEU A 677 29.67 -4.05 23.61
N GLY A 678 29.01 -3.80 24.75
CA GLY A 678 29.65 -3.81 26.07
C GLY A 678 30.11 -5.21 26.55
N PHE A 679 29.78 -6.29 25.84
CA PHE A 679 30.31 -7.63 26.11
C PHE A 679 31.52 -7.94 25.22
N THR A 680 31.41 -7.69 23.92
CA THR A 680 32.47 -7.95 22.92
C THR A 680 33.75 -7.12 23.18
N GLN A 681 33.63 -5.87 23.61
CA GLN A 681 34.78 -5.03 23.97
C GLN A 681 35.61 -5.62 25.12
N ARG A 682 34.96 -6.20 26.14
CA ARG A 682 35.66 -6.85 27.27
C ARG A 682 36.35 -8.15 26.86
N LEU A 683 35.77 -8.91 25.92
CA LEU A 683 36.39 -10.13 25.39
C LEU A 683 37.66 -9.82 24.58
N HIS A 684 37.68 -8.71 23.84
CA HIS A 684 38.81 -8.32 23.01
C HIS A 684 40.07 -7.99 23.84
N ALA A 685 39.92 -7.25 24.94
CA ALA A 685 41.04 -6.87 25.81
C ALA A 685 41.84 -8.08 26.34
N ALA A 686 41.13 -9.10 26.84
CA ALA A 686 41.75 -10.30 27.41
C ALA A 686 42.57 -11.13 26.41
N GLU A 687 42.22 -11.12 25.11
CA GLU A 687 42.95 -11.83 24.06
C GLU A 687 44.22 -11.08 23.61
N VAL A 688 44.31 -9.76 23.83
CA VAL A 688 45.51 -8.95 23.51
C VAL A 688 46.62 -9.24 24.51
N GLU A 689 46.33 -9.22 25.82
CA GLU A 689 47.29 -9.48 26.90
C GLU A 689 47.96 -10.86 26.74
N ARG A 690 47.17 -11.88 26.36
CA ARG A 690 47.63 -13.26 26.13
C ARG A 690 48.66 -13.38 25.00
N ARG A 691 48.76 -12.42 24.08
CA ARG A 691 49.65 -12.47 22.91
C ARG A 691 51.04 -11.89 23.18
N ASN A 692 51.15 -10.78 23.91
CA ASN A 692 52.46 -10.21 24.26
C ASN A 692 53.34 -11.21 25.02
N MET A 693 52.74 -11.89 26.01
CA MET A 693 53.37 -12.93 26.85
C MET A 693 54.00 -14.10 26.05
N ARG A 694 53.70 -14.24 24.75
CA ARG A 694 54.27 -15.29 23.88
C ARG A 694 55.47 -14.85 23.06
N MET A 695 55.66 -13.55 22.83
CA MET A 695 56.74 -13.03 21.97
C MET A 695 58.10 -13.07 22.68
N GLU A 696 58.13 -12.70 23.96
CA GLU A 696 59.36 -12.55 24.76
C GLU A 696 60.15 -13.86 24.90
N LEU A 697 59.46 -15.01 24.86
CA LEU A 697 60.06 -16.35 24.98
C LEU A 697 60.97 -16.79 23.80
N THR A 698 61.17 -15.97 22.75
CA THR A 698 61.69 -16.47 21.45
C THR A 698 63.17 -16.14 21.06
N GLN A 699 63.89 -15.21 21.70
CA GLN A 699 64.87 -14.31 21.00
C GLN A 699 66.46 -14.53 20.97
N LEU A 700 67.21 -15.65 20.65
CA LEU A 700 68.76 -15.65 20.56
C LEU A 700 69.51 -16.79 19.70
N ARG A 701 70.35 -16.60 18.59
CA ARG A 701 71.02 -17.72 17.72
C ARG A 701 72.55 -17.76 17.15
N ARG A 702 73.03 -17.44 15.88
CA ARG A 702 74.29 -18.05 15.17
C ARG A 702 75.30 -17.21 14.24
N GLN A 703 76.57 -17.69 13.89
CA GLN A 703 77.60 -17.17 12.85
C GLN A 703 78.79 -18.14 12.33
N PRO A 704 79.45 -17.99 11.10
CA PRO A 704 80.71 -18.72 10.57
C PRO A 704 81.74 -18.02 9.54
N LEU A 705 82.97 -18.56 9.14
CA LEU A 705 83.92 -18.07 8.02
C LEU A 705 85.22 -18.93 7.56
N ILE A 706 85.89 -18.72 6.36
CA ILE A 706 87.19 -19.37 5.79
C ILE A 706 88.00 -18.67 4.55
N PRO A 707 89.34 -18.90 4.21
CA PRO A 707 90.19 -18.31 3.06
C PRO A 707 91.38 -19.15 2.30
N PRO A 708 92.10 -18.69 1.18
CA PRO A 708 93.00 -19.51 0.23
C PRO A 708 94.56 -19.15 -0.24
N PRO A 709 95.06 -18.78 -1.51
CA PRO A 709 96.37 -19.21 -2.24
C PRO A 709 97.26 -18.15 -3.11
N GLN A 710 98.19 -18.21 -4.19
CA GLN A 710 99.00 -19.06 -5.24
C GLN A 710 100.05 -18.14 -6.14
N ASP A 711 100.92 -18.22 -7.27
CA ASP A 711 101.56 -19.02 -8.47
C ASP A 711 102.71 -18.24 -9.38
N PRO A 712 103.28 -18.35 -10.71
CA PRO A 712 103.59 -19.24 -11.99
C PRO A 712 105.05 -19.11 -12.80
N LYS A 713 105.40 -19.17 -14.18
CA LYS A 713 105.87 -20.21 -15.29
C LYS A 713 107.38 -20.25 -15.98
N HIS A 714 107.92 -21.41 -16.57
CA HIS A 714 108.85 -21.78 -17.79
C HIS A 714 110.47 -21.87 -18.02
N THR A 715 111.06 -22.60 -19.06
CA THR A 715 112.41 -23.39 -19.20
C THR A 715 113.45 -23.23 -20.42
N ALA A 716 114.76 -23.71 -20.37
CA ALA A 716 115.74 -24.01 -21.50
C ALA A 716 116.90 -25.07 -21.23
N CYS A 717 117.80 -25.49 -22.18
CA CYS A 717 118.67 -26.73 -22.12
C CYS A 717 120.23 -26.56 -22.06
N VAL A 718 120.94 -27.15 -21.07
CA VAL A 718 122.26 -26.66 -20.54
C VAL A 718 123.17 -27.79 -19.85
N PRO A 719 124.55 -27.74 -19.74
CA PRO A 719 125.48 -28.87 -19.36
C PRO A 719 126.10 -29.04 -17.91
N ALA A 720 126.14 -30.27 -17.37
CA ALA A 720 126.74 -30.69 -16.06
C ALA A 720 126.37 -29.82 -14.83
N ALA A 721 127.22 -28.94 -14.30
CA ALA A 721 126.83 -27.97 -13.27
C ALA A 721 125.79 -26.97 -13.82
N HIS A 722 125.95 -26.61 -15.08
CA HIS A 722 125.00 -25.86 -15.90
C HIS A 722 123.77 -26.76 -16.22
N LEU A 723 123.84 -28.12 -16.09
CA LEU A 723 122.69 -29.07 -16.15
C LEU A 723 122.02 -29.25 -14.78
N GLU A 724 122.72 -29.02 -13.67
CA GLU A 724 122.12 -28.83 -12.35
C GLU A 724 121.40 -27.48 -12.30
N GLU A 725 122.00 -26.40 -12.84
CA GLU A 725 121.30 -25.14 -13.11
C GLU A 725 120.11 -25.34 -14.06
N LEU A 726 120.20 -26.24 -15.06
CA LEU A 726 119.06 -26.64 -15.91
C LEU A 726 118.01 -27.38 -15.08
N LEU A 727 118.38 -28.37 -14.27
CA LEU A 727 117.43 -29.10 -13.44
C LEU A 727 116.82 -28.20 -12.36
N CYS A 728 117.51 -27.15 -11.94
CA CYS A 728 116.97 -26.04 -11.15
C CYS A 728 116.09 -25.11 -11.99
N GLU A 729 116.45 -24.74 -13.21
CA GLU A 729 115.60 -23.94 -14.12
C GLU A 729 114.36 -24.70 -14.57
N LEU A 730 114.43 -26.03 -14.68
CA LEU A 730 113.41 -26.96 -15.16
C LEU A 730 112.53 -27.47 -14.02
N SER A 731 113.08 -27.71 -12.82
CA SER A 731 112.25 -27.88 -11.63
C SER A 731 111.61 -26.55 -11.22
N ALA A 732 112.31 -25.42 -11.33
CA ALA A 732 111.69 -24.12 -11.23
C ALA A 732 110.65 -23.95 -12.33
N ALA A 733 110.93 -24.26 -13.60
CA ALA A 733 109.97 -24.12 -14.69
C ALA A 733 108.75 -25.03 -14.51
N LEU A 734 108.92 -26.20 -13.88
CA LEU A 734 107.88 -27.16 -13.56
C LEU A 734 107.05 -26.73 -12.36
N GLN A 735 107.66 -26.25 -11.27
CA GLN A 735 106.96 -25.57 -10.16
C GLN A 735 106.14 -24.42 -10.74
N ARG A 736 106.83 -23.53 -11.44
CA ARG A 736 106.26 -22.39 -12.15
C ARG A 736 105.16 -22.83 -13.15
N GLU A 737 105.24 -24.03 -13.75
CA GLU A 737 104.20 -24.60 -14.62
C GLU A 737 103.03 -25.23 -13.88
N GLN A 738 103.27 -25.98 -12.79
CA GLN A 738 102.22 -26.45 -11.88
C GLN A 738 101.43 -25.26 -11.36
N GLN A 739 102.14 -24.24 -10.88
CA GLN A 739 101.60 -22.95 -10.50
C GLN A 739 100.82 -22.27 -11.66
N ALA A 740 101.31 -22.30 -12.90
CA ALA A 740 100.52 -21.79 -14.03
C ALA A 740 99.28 -22.65 -14.36
N GLN A 741 99.30 -23.96 -14.07
CA GLN A 741 98.17 -24.87 -14.18
C GLN A 741 97.18 -24.68 -13.01
N GLU A 742 97.66 -24.25 -11.85
CA GLU A 742 96.88 -23.82 -10.69
C GLU A 742 96.20 -22.46 -10.97
N LEU A 743 96.88 -21.46 -11.55
CA LEU A 743 96.22 -20.25 -12.07
C LEU A 743 95.21 -20.55 -13.17
N LEU A 744 95.52 -21.48 -14.08
CA LEU A 744 94.54 -21.88 -15.11
C LEU A 744 93.36 -22.65 -14.49
N HIS A 745 93.56 -23.38 -13.39
CA HIS A 745 92.46 -23.94 -12.59
C HIS A 745 91.67 -22.86 -11.87
N GLN A 746 92.31 -21.86 -11.25
CA GLN A 746 91.62 -20.70 -10.67
C GLN A 746 90.82 -19.95 -11.72
N GLN A 747 91.39 -19.69 -12.91
CA GLN A 747 90.70 -19.00 -13.99
C GLN A 747 89.57 -19.85 -14.57
N ALA A 748 89.73 -21.18 -14.67
CA ALA A 748 88.65 -22.08 -15.07
C ALA A 748 87.53 -22.15 -14.00
N GLN A 749 87.89 -22.15 -12.72
CA GLN A 749 86.95 -22.09 -11.60
C GLN A 749 86.22 -20.74 -11.56
N GLN A 750 86.93 -19.62 -11.70
CA GLN A 750 86.34 -18.28 -11.81
C GLN A 750 85.44 -18.13 -13.04
N LEU A 751 85.80 -18.75 -14.18
CA LEU A 751 84.93 -18.78 -15.36
C LEU A 751 83.71 -19.70 -15.17
N GLN A 752 83.84 -20.79 -14.41
CA GLN A 752 82.72 -21.67 -14.05
C GLN A 752 81.79 -21.01 -13.02
N GLU A 753 82.34 -20.34 -12.01
CA GLU A 753 81.61 -19.52 -11.03
C GLU A 753 80.93 -18.33 -11.71
N LEU A 754 81.62 -17.65 -12.63
CA LEU A 754 81.04 -16.58 -13.44
C LEU A 754 79.91 -17.14 -14.33
N GLY A 755 80.11 -18.29 -14.97
CA GLY A 755 79.10 -18.99 -15.77
C GLY A 755 77.85 -19.33 -14.95
N LEU A 756 78.02 -19.98 -13.80
CA LEU A 756 76.95 -20.28 -12.85
C LEU A 756 76.27 -18.98 -12.35
N SER A 757 77.04 -17.92 -12.11
CA SER A 757 76.47 -16.62 -11.73
C SER A 757 75.66 -16.00 -12.87
N MET A 758 76.08 -16.17 -14.13
CA MET A 758 75.36 -15.69 -15.31
C MET A 758 74.10 -16.50 -15.58
N GLU A 759 74.13 -17.82 -15.39
CA GLU A 759 72.95 -18.70 -15.45
C GLU A 759 71.95 -18.33 -14.36
N LEU A 760 72.41 -18.10 -13.12
CA LEU A 760 71.58 -17.59 -12.03
C LEU A 760 70.99 -16.22 -12.39
N HIS A 761 71.79 -15.24 -12.82
CA HIS A 761 71.29 -13.92 -13.22
C HIS A 761 70.33 -13.96 -14.42
N ALA A 762 70.49 -14.90 -15.35
CA ALA A 762 69.58 -15.11 -16.47
C ALA A 762 68.25 -15.73 -16.01
N GLY A 763 68.27 -16.67 -15.07
CA GLY A 763 67.07 -17.17 -14.38
C GLY A 763 66.36 -16.06 -13.62
N ASP A 764 67.10 -15.31 -12.81
CA ASP A 764 66.67 -14.12 -12.06
C ASP A 764 66.00 -13.07 -12.98
N GLN A 765 66.58 -12.85 -14.16
CA GLN A 765 66.03 -11.94 -15.18
C GLN A 765 64.76 -12.52 -15.80
N GLN A 766 64.72 -13.82 -16.12
CA GLN A 766 63.52 -14.47 -16.62
C GLN A 766 62.38 -14.44 -15.59
N GLU A 767 62.66 -14.52 -14.29
CA GLU A 767 61.67 -14.36 -13.22
C GLU A 767 61.22 -12.90 -13.04
N LYS A 768 62.13 -11.92 -13.21
CA LYS A 768 61.76 -10.49 -13.30
C LYS A 768 60.86 -10.22 -14.50
N ASP A 769 61.16 -10.79 -15.67
CA ASP A 769 60.34 -10.62 -16.88
C ASP A 769 58.98 -11.35 -16.77
N ARG A 770 58.93 -12.51 -16.12
CA ARG A 770 57.66 -13.20 -15.77
C ARG A 770 56.81 -12.36 -14.81
N THR A 771 57.39 -11.85 -13.73
CA THR A 771 56.68 -11.04 -12.72
C THR A 771 56.25 -9.69 -13.27
N LEU A 772 57.08 -9.03 -14.09
CA LEU A 772 56.68 -7.84 -14.86
C LEU A 772 55.54 -8.15 -15.83
N THR A 773 55.58 -9.28 -16.54
CA THR A 773 54.48 -9.71 -17.43
C THR A 773 53.18 -9.95 -16.66
N MET A 774 53.26 -10.53 -15.45
CA MET A 774 52.09 -10.70 -14.56
C MET A 774 51.56 -9.36 -14.04
N ALA A 775 52.45 -8.42 -13.68
CA ALA A 775 52.07 -7.08 -13.25
C ALA A 775 51.44 -6.25 -14.40
N VAL A 776 51.95 -6.37 -15.63
CA VAL A 776 51.35 -5.75 -16.81
C VAL A 776 49.96 -6.34 -17.11
N LYS A 777 49.78 -7.65 -16.94
CA LYS A 777 48.45 -8.30 -17.05
C LYS A 777 47.48 -7.77 -16.01
N SER A 778 47.82 -7.78 -14.72
CA SER A 778 46.92 -7.29 -13.66
C SER A 778 46.65 -5.79 -13.77
N LEU A 779 47.61 -4.97 -14.22
CA LEU A 779 47.38 -3.56 -14.56
C LEU A 779 46.43 -3.40 -15.75
N SER A 780 46.50 -4.27 -16.77
CA SER A 780 45.57 -4.26 -17.91
C SER A 780 44.15 -4.68 -17.50
N GLU A 781 44.03 -5.64 -16.57
CA GLU A 781 42.75 -6.07 -15.99
C GLU A 781 42.14 -4.97 -15.10
N CYS A 782 42.94 -4.33 -14.24
CA CYS A 782 42.54 -3.15 -13.47
C CYS A 782 42.09 -2.00 -14.37
N LYS A 783 42.79 -1.75 -15.49
CA LYS A 783 42.40 -0.74 -16.49
C LYS A 783 41.09 -1.11 -17.18
N ALA A 784 40.89 -2.37 -17.54
CA ALA A 784 39.64 -2.86 -18.11
C ALA A 784 38.48 -2.72 -17.12
N GLU A 785 38.68 -3.03 -15.84
CA GLU A 785 37.66 -2.80 -14.81
C GLU A 785 37.40 -1.30 -14.59
N LEU A 786 38.42 -0.44 -14.57
CA LEU A 786 38.25 1.01 -14.48
C LEU A 786 37.36 1.54 -15.62
N HIS A 787 37.54 1.05 -16.85
CA HIS A 787 36.66 1.38 -17.97
C HIS A 787 35.22 0.87 -17.77
N ARG A 788 35.00 -0.32 -17.19
CA ARG A 788 33.66 -0.80 -16.80
C ARG A 788 33.03 0.10 -15.72
N LYS A 789 33.81 0.53 -14.72
CA LYS A 789 33.35 1.45 -13.67
C LYS A 789 32.98 2.81 -14.26
N ASP A 790 33.80 3.39 -15.13
CA ASP A 790 33.49 4.65 -15.81
C ASP A 790 32.22 4.57 -16.68
N GLN A 791 32.02 3.45 -17.40
CA GLN A 791 30.75 3.21 -18.10
C GLN A 791 29.55 3.14 -17.13
N SER A 792 29.68 2.47 -15.99
CA SER A 792 28.62 2.44 -14.96
C SER A 792 28.39 3.80 -14.30
N LEU A 793 29.43 4.63 -14.13
CA LEU A 793 29.32 6.00 -13.63
C LEU A 793 28.63 6.91 -14.63
N ARG A 794 28.85 6.72 -15.94
CA ARG A 794 28.12 7.43 -17.00
C ARG A 794 26.64 7.01 -17.05
N GLN A 795 26.33 5.73 -16.82
CA GLN A 795 24.95 5.25 -16.68
C GLN A 795 24.27 5.85 -15.43
N LEU A 796 24.92 5.78 -14.27
CA LEU A 796 24.43 6.41 -13.03
C LEU A 796 24.29 7.93 -13.18
N GLY A 797 25.18 8.58 -13.91
CA GLY A 797 25.09 9.99 -14.29
C GLY A 797 23.83 10.31 -15.10
N LYS A 798 23.46 9.46 -16.07
CA LYS A 798 22.19 9.58 -16.81
C LYS A 798 20.96 9.42 -15.90
N HIS A 799 20.98 8.45 -14.99
CA HIS A 799 19.91 8.28 -14.00
C HIS A 799 19.82 9.47 -13.03
N LEU A 800 20.94 10.07 -12.64
CA LEU A 800 20.99 11.29 -11.82
C LEU A 800 20.54 12.54 -12.59
N SER A 801 20.75 12.64 -13.91
CA SER A 801 20.14 13.71 -14.71
C SER A 801 18.64 13.51 -14.87
N GLN A 802 18.16 12.28 -15.08
CA GLN A 802 16.73 11.99 -15.14
C GLN A 802 16.04 12.33 -13.81
N ALA A 803 16.54 11.83 -12.68
CA ALA A 803 15.99 12.15 -11.36
C ALA A 803 16.05 13.65 -10.99
N ARG A 804 16.94 14.44 -11.63
CA ARG A 804 16.95 15.91 -11.53
C ARG A 804 15.86 16.55 -12.39
N GLN A 805 15.60 16.03 -13.59
CA GLN A 805 14.49 16.46 -14.44
C GLN A 805 13.15 16.09 -13.79
N ASP A 806 12.95 14.84 -13.36
CA ASP A 806 11.74 14.37 -12.69
C ASP A 806 11.43 15.24 -11.46
N LYS A 807 12.47 15.62 -10.69
CA LYS A 807 12.35 16.57 -9.57
C LYS A 807 11.90 17.96 -10.04
N GLN A 808 12.42 18.49 -11.15
CA GLN A 808 12.00 19.78 -11.69
C GLN A 808 10.55 19.75 -12.19
N GLU A 809 10.14 18.67 -12.84
CA GLU A 809 8.75 18.44 -13.29
C GLU A 809 7.79 18.34 -12.09
N LEU A 810 8.18 17.64 -11.02
CA LEU A 810 7.44 17.61 -9.75
C LEU A 810 7.40 18.98 -9.05
N GLN A 811 8.48 19.76 -9.09
CA GLN A 811 8.47 21.13 -8.56
C GLN A 811 7.53 22.04 -9.36
N GLN A 812 7.48 21.89 -10.69
CA GLN A 812 6.53 22.60 -11.54
C GLN A 812 5.08 22.18 -11.25
N SER A 813 4.81 20.89 -11.09
CA SER A 813 3.45 20.41 -10.78
C SER A 813 2.98 20.92 -9.41
N ILE A 814 3.85 20.92 -8.39
CA ILE A 814 3.57 21.56 -7.09
C ILE A 814 3.26 23.05 -7.26
N CYS A 815 4.06 23.81 -8.04
CA CYS A 815 3.76 25.22 -8.30
C CYS A 815 2.42 25.42 -9.03
N THR A 816 2.03 24.54 -9.95
CA THR A 816 0.69 24.61 -10.58
C THR A 816 -0.45 24.29 -9.61
N ALA A 817 -0.26 23.32 -8.71
CA ALA A 817 -1.23 22.99 -7.66
C ALA A 817 -1.37 24.12 -6.64
N GLU A 818 -0.26 24.72 -6.20
CA GLU A 818 -0.29 25.93 -5.36
C GLU A 818 -1.02 27.08 -6.04
N ASN A 819 -0.75 27.34 -7.33
CA ASN A 819 -1.45 28.39 -8.08
C ASN A 819 -2.95 28.11 -8.17
N ALA A 820 -3.37 26.86 -8.40
CA ALA A 820 -4.77 26.45 -8.40
C ALA A 820 -5.42 26.66 -7.01
N LEU A 821 -4.75 26.28 -5.92
CA LEU A 821 -5.21 26.51 -4.55
C LEU A 821 -5.32 28.01 -4.23
N ARG A 822 -4.34 28.83 -4.61
CA ARG A 822 -4.40 30.29 -4.46
C ARG A 822 -5.56 30.92 -5.23
N MET A 823 -5.92 30.38 -6.40
CA MET A 823 -7.11 30.82 -7.14
C MET A 823 -8.42 30.34 -6.49
N ALA A 824 -8.46 29.12 -5.95
CA ALA A 824 -9.61 28.61 -5.21
C ALA A 824 -9.91 29.44 -3.93
N VAL A 825 -8.86 29.87 -3.21
CA VAL A 825 -9.00 30.80 -2.08
C VAL A 825 -9.59 32.14 -2.55
N LYS A 826 -9.05 32.76 -3.61
CA LYS A 826 -9.61 34.01 -4.17
C LYS A 826 -11.08 33.88 -4.59
N THR A 827 -11.50 32.74 -5.14
CA THR A 827 -12.92 32.53 -5.47
C THR A 827 -13.80 32.45 -4.22
N LYS A 828 -13.33 31.79 -3.15
CA LYS A 828 -14.01 31.80 -1.85
C LYS A 828 -14.11 33.21 -1.24
N ASP A 829 -13.02 33.97 -1.24
CA ASP A 829 -13.00 35.38 -0.79
C ASP A 829 -14.02 36.23 -1.56
N SER A 830 -14.10 36.06 -2.89
CA SER A 830 -15.05 36.79 -3.73
C SER A 830 -16.52 36.44 -3.44
N LEU A 831 -16.80 35.17 -3.14
CA LEU A 831 -18.12 34.71 -2.72
C LEU A 831 -18.52 35.30 -1.35
N ALA A 832 -17.61 35.31 -0.38
CA ALA A 832 -17.83 35.94 0.92
C ALA A 832 -18.10 37.46 0.78
N SER A 833 -17.37 38.13 -0.12
CA SER A 833 -17.59 39.56 -0.40
C SER A 833 -18.95 39.83 -1.05
N TYR A 834 -19.38 38.97 -1.99
CA TYR A 834 -20.71 39.05 -2.59
C TYR A 834 -21.82 38.85 -1.54
N MET A 835 -21.67 37.84 -0.68
CA MET A 835 -22.65 37.55 0.38
C MET A 835 -22.75 38.68 1.41
N LYS A 836 -21.64 39.33 1.80
CA LYS A 836 -21.68 40.57 2.61
C LYS A 836 -22.47 41.70 1.94
N SER A 837 -22.37 41.83 0.61
CA SER A 837 -23.13 42.84 -0.13
C SER A 837 -24.64 42.52 -0.08
N VAL A 838 -25.04 41.27 -0.33
CA VAL A 838 -26.44 40.83 -0.19
C VAL A 838 -26.96 41.07 1.23
N GLU A 839 -26.17 40.71 2.26
CA GLU A 839 -26.50 40.95 3.67
C GLU A 839 -26.75 42.45 3.96
N SER A 840 -25.89 43.34 3.46
CA SER A 840 -26.05 44.78 3.65
C SER A 840 -27.33 45.32 2.99
N THR A 841 -27.66 44.88 1.76
CA THR A 841 -28.90 45.30 1.08
C THR A 841 -30.16 44.83 1.79
N LEU A 842 -30.14 43.65 2.42
CA LEU A 842 -31.26 43.16 3.24
C LEU A 842 -31.45 44.01 4.50
N LYS A 843 -30.36 44.45 5.13
CA LYS A 843 -30.43 45.37 6.29
C LYS A 843 -30.97 46.75 5.90
N GLU A 844 -30.55 47.31 4.78
CA GLU A 844 -31.17 48.54 4.24
C GLU A 844 -32.67 48.37 3.99
N VAL A 845 -33.11 47.24 3.42
CA VAL A 845 -34.54 46.95 3.20
C VAL A 845 -35.29 46.87 4.52
N LYS A 846 -34.73 46.21 5.55
CA LYS A 846 -35.29 46.16 6.91
C LYS A 846 -35.49 47.56 7.47
N GLU A 847 -34.45 48.40 7.45
CA GLU A 847 -34.49 49.77 7.97
C GLU A 847 -35.52 50.64 7.23
N ARG A 848 -35.59 50.53 5.89
CA ARG A 848 -36.62 51.22 5.09
C ARG A 848 -38.03 50.78 5.48
N ILE A 849 -38.27 49.48 5.72
CA ILE A 849 -39.61 48.99 6.12
C ILE A 849 -40.02 49.54 7.49
N VAL A 850 -39.09 49.62 8.45
CA VAL A 850 -39.34 50.24 9.78
C VAL A 850 -39.68 51.73 9.64
N LEU A 851 -38.89 52.48 8.86
CA LEU A 851 -39.07 53.93 8.69
C LEU A 851 -40.42 54.31 8.07
N HIS A 852 -40.95 53.50 7.16
CA HIS A 852 -42.25 53.74 6.50
C HIS A 852 -43.44 53.15 7.28
N SER A 853 -43.39 53.10 8.62
CA SER A 853 -44.39 52.43 9.46
C SER A 853 -44.60 53.07 10.86
N PRO A 854 -44.90 54.38 10.96
CA PRO A 854 -45.00 55.08 12.25
C PRO A 854 -46.15 54.64 13.17
N THR A 855 -47.15 53.90 12.65
CA THR A 855 -48.25 53.34 13.45
C THR A 855 -47.88 52.08 14.23
N LEU A 856 -46.74 51.44 13.92
CA LEU A 856 -46.26 50.26 14.64
C LEU A 856 -45.51 50.65 15.93
N SER A 857 -46.24 50.67 17.04
CA SER A 857 -45.64 50.59 18.37
C SER A 857 -44.80 49.30 18.48
N PRO A 858 -43.59 49.33 19.10
CA PRO A 858 -42.73 48.13 19.25
C PRO A 858 -43.35 46.94 20.01
N ARG A 859 -44.57 47.09 20.56
CA ARG A 859 -45.32 46.03 21.24
C ARG A 859 -46.36 45.33 20.36
N ASP A 860 -46.63 45.86 19.15
CA ASP A 860 -47.66 45.35 18.24
C ASP A 860 -47.11 44.43 17.13
N ILE A 861 -45.79 44.23 17.10
CA ILE A 861 -45.11 43.28 16.21
C ILE A 861 -45.36 41.86 16.75
N ILE A 862 -46.44 41.23 16.28
CA ILE A 862 -46.71 39.82 16.56
C ILE A 862 -45.84 38.99 15.60
N TRP A 863 -44.75 38.44 16.14
CA TRP A 863 -43.81 37.60 15.41
C TRP A 863 -44.36 36.18 15.24
N HIS A 864 -45.12 35.96 14.17
CA HIS A 864 -45.64 34.63 13.78
C HIS A 864 -45.26 34.31 12.33
N VAL A 865 -44.01 33.89 12.14
CA VAL A 865 -43.59 33.13 10.96
C VAL A 865 -43.78 31.63 11.27
N PRO A 866 -44.44 30.84 10.39
CA PRO A 866 -44.47 29.39 10.52
C PRO A 866 -43.05 28.81 10.49
N ASN A 867 -42.77 27.84 11.37
CA ASN A 867 -41.43 27.27 11.56
C ASN A 867 -40.82 26.68 10.27
N MET A 868 -40.07 27.49 9.52
CA MET A 868 -38.88 26.98 8.86
C MET A 868 -37.80 26.82 9.93
N HIS A 869 -37.56 25.58 10.37
CA HIS A 869 -36.34 25.24 11.11
C HIS A 869 -35.12 25.31 10.17
N LEU A 870 -34.70 26.51 9.81
CA LEU A 870 -33.27 26.72 9.61
C LEU A 870 -32.64 26.83 10.99
N GLU A 871 -31.90 25.79 11.35
CA GLU A 871 -31.15 25.72 12.60
C GLU A 871 -29.99 26.71 12.60
N MET A 872 -30.28 28.00 12.85
CA MET A 872 -29.25 29.01 13.05
C MET A 872 -28.47 28.76 14.36
N PRO A 873 -27.14 28.59 14.30
CA PRO A 873 -26.27 28.57 15.47
C PRO A 873 -26.33 29.86 16.29
N GLY A 874 -26.15 29.74 17.61
CA GLY A 874 -25.62 30.84 18.42
C GLY A 874 -24.13 31.09 18.14
N PRO A 875 -23.46 31.93 18.96
CA PRO A 875 -22.09 32.40 18.68
C PRO A 875 -20.95 31.40 18.96
N GLU A 876 -21.09 30.44 19.88
CA GLU A 876 -19.98 29.62 20.43
C GLU A 876 -19.39 28.56 19.47
N ARG A 877 -19.67 28.62 18.16
CA ARG A 877 -19.22 27.59 17.20
C ARG A 877 -18.82 28.21 15.85
N LEU A 878 -18.05 29.29 15.86
CA LEU A 878 -17.43 29.88 14.65
C LEU A 878 -16.29 29.01 14.08
N MET A 879 -16.61 27.78 13.68
CA MET A 879 -15.70 26.78 13.09
C MET A 879 -15.79 26.71 11.56
N GLY A 880 -16.56 27.59 10.92
CA GLY A 880 -16.68 27.71 9.47
C GLY A 880 -15.80 28.84 8.94
N GLY A 881 -15.39 28.73 7.68
CA GLY A 881 -14.67 29.81 7.00
C GLY A 881 -15.48 31.11 6.89
N PRO A 882 -14.84 32.24 6.52
CA PRO A 882 -15.49 33.54 6.44
C PRO A 882 -16.69 33.56 5.48
N GLU A 883 -16.71 32.68 4.49
CA GLU A 883 -17.84 32.48 3.57
C GLU A 883 -19.07 32.00 4.34
N VAL A 884 -18.91 30.99 5.20
CA VAL A 884 -20.02 30.39 5.98
C VAL A 884 -20.63 31.38 6.96
N ALA A 885 -19.80 32.24 7.58
CA ALA A 885 -20.28 33.33 8.41
C ALA A 885 -21.12 34.34 7.61
N THR A 886 -20.76 34.61 6.35
CA THR A 886 -21.53 35.52 5.47
C THR A 886 -22.81 34.88 4.92
N CYS A 887 -22.81 33.56 4.65
CA CYS A 887 -24.05 32.82 4.39
C CYS A 887 -25.06 33.01 5.53
N GLN A 888 -24.58 32.89 6.78
CA GLN A 888 -25.40 33.03 7.99
C GLN A 888 -25.92 34.46 8.16
N GLY A 889 -25.08 35.47 7.93
CA GLY A 889 -25.49 36.89 7.98
C GLY A 889 -26.59 37.24 6.96
N VAL A 890 -26.46 36.76 5.71
CA VAL A 890 -27.52 36.89 4.68
C VAL A 890 -28.82 36.25 5.15
N VAL A 891 -28.77 35.01 5.63
CA VAL A 891 -29.96 34.24 6.05
C VAL A 891 -30.67 34.91 7.24
N SER A 892 -29.94 35.36 8.26
CA SER A 892 -30.51 36.12 9.38
C SER A 892 -31.16 37.41 8.90
N SER A 893 -30.48 38.20 8.06
CA SER A 893 -31.01 39.47 7.56
C SER A 893 -32.27 39.27 6.69
N PHE A 894 -32.33 38.20 5.91
CA PHE A 894 -33.52 37.82 5.15
C PHE A 894 -34.68 37.40 6.06
N ALA A 895 -34.43 36.58 7.09
CA ALA A 895 -35.44 36.16 8.05
C ALA A 895 -36.04 37.36 8.79
N GLU A 896 -35.22 38.30 9.24
CA GLU A 896 -35.64 39.53 9.92
C GLU A 896 -36.52 40.42 9.02
N VAL A 897 -36.15 40.59 7.73
CA VAL A 897 -36.98 41.30 6.73
C VAL A 897 -38.32 40.60 6.53
N TYR A 898 -38.30 39.28 6.36
CA TYR A 898 -39.49 38.47 6.12
C TYR A 898 -40.46 38.51 7.31
N GLN A 899 -39.95 38.35 8.54
CA GLN A 899 -40.74 38.49 9.77
C GLN A 899 -41.37 39.88 9.91
N LEU A 900 -40.60 40.95 9.65
CA LEU A 900 -41.08 42.33 9.70
C LEU A 900 -42.20 42.59 8.68
N LEU A 901 -42.09 42.03 7.46
CA LEU A 901 -43.15 42.07 6.44
C LEU A 901 -44.40 41.30 6.89
N CYS A 902 -44.27 40.11 7.47
CA CYS A 902 -45.40 39.35 8.03
C CYS A 902 -46.12 40.12 9.14
N SER A 903 -45.41 40.74 10.07
CA SER A 903 -46.06 41.54 11.12
C SER A 903 -46.70 42.81 10.58
N LYS A 904 -46.12 43.46 9.55
CA LYS A 904 -46.76 44.60 8.85
C LYS A 904 -48.05 44.18 8.14
N LEU A 905 -48.07 43.01 7.50
CA LEU A 905 -49.29 42.43 6.91
C LEU A 905 -50.38 42.20 7.97
N VAL A 906 -50.04 41.62 9.11
CA VAL A 906 -50.98 41.39 10.23
C VAL A 906 -51.49 42.68 10.87
N CYS A 907 -50.73 43.79 10.82
CA CYS A 907 -51.25 45.12 11.16
C CYS A 907 -52.26 45.64 10.12
N VAL A 908 -51.95 45.56 8.82
CA VAL A 908 -52.86 45.99 7.75
C VAL A 908 -54.15 45.17 7.76
N GLU A 909 -54.07 43.85 8.00
CA GLU A 909 -55.26 43.01 8.21
C GLU A 909 -56.13 43.49 9.38
N ARG A 910 -55.52 43.89 10.51
CA ARG A 910 -56.25 44.41 11.68
C ARG A 910 -56.90 45.75 11.39
N GLU A 911 -56.20 46.65 10.70
CA GLU A 911 -56.79 47.91 10.23
C GLU A 911 -57.96 47.67 9.27
N LEU A 912 -57.83 46.73 8.32
CA LEU A 912 -58.90 46.37 7.39
C LEU A 912 -60.11 45.76 8.11
N LYS A 913 -59.88 44.82 9.04
CA LYS A 913 -60.94 44.21 9.87
C LYS A 913 -61.63 45.26 10.75
N SER A 914 -60.89 46.22 11.29
CA SER A 914 -61.43 47.35 12.04
C SER A 914 -62.27 48.28 11.15
N ARG A 915 -61.74 48.75 10.02
CA ARG A 915 -62.48 49.54 9.01
C ARG A 915 -63.75 48.83 8.56
N HIS A 916 -63.70 47.52 8.31
CA HIS A 916 -64.85 46.71 7.94
C HIS A 916 -65.91 46.66 9.05
N SER A 917 -65.51 46.46 10.31
CA SER A 917 -66.45 46.50 11.45
C SER A 917 -67.11 47.87 11.64
N HIS A 918 -66.38 48.97 11.38
CA HIS A 918 -66.93 50.33 11.42
C HIS A 918 -67.93 50.59 10.27
N ILE A 919 -67.62 50.10 9.05
CA ILE A 919 -68.55 50.13 7.92
C ILE A 919 -69.81 49.29 8.20
N SER A 920 -69.68 48.12 8.84
CA SER A 920 -70.84 47.32 9.25
C SER A 920 -71.70 48.03 10.31
N ALA A 921 -71.08 48.66 11.31
CA ALA A 921 -71.81 49.46 12.30
C ALA A 921 -72.55 50.65 11.65
N LEU A 922 -71.91 51.36 10.70
CA LEU A 922 -72.57 52.42 9.92
C LEU A 922 -73.73 51.89 9.06
N LYS A 923 -73.62 50.68 8.50
CA LYS A 923 -74.74 50.01 7.80
C LYS A 923 -75.87 49.62 8.73
N GLU A 924 -75.56 49.19 9.96
CA GLU A 924 -76.55 48.82 10.96
C GLU A 924 -77.26 50.05 11.54
N GLU A 925 -76.55 51.15 11.80
CA GLU A 925 -77.19 52.43 12.17
C GLU A 925 -78.04 52.99 11.03
N LEU A 926 -77.56 52.92 9.78
CA LEU A 926 -78.35 53.28 8.60
C LEU A 926 -79.60 52.40 8.47
N HIS A 927 -79.51 51.08 8.67
CA HIS A 927 -80.67 50.20 8.63
C HIS A 927 -81.67 50.48 9.76
N ASN A 928 -81.17 50.83 10.96
CA ASN A 928 -82.00 51.24 12.11
C ASN A 928 -82.53 52.67 12.01
N ALA A 929 -81.99 53.51 11.12
CA ALA A 929 -82.65 54.72 10.64
C ALA A 929 -83.74 54.33 9.63
N CYS A 930 -83.40 53.47 8.66
CA CYS A 930 -84.28 52.90 7.64
C CYS A 930 -85.32 51.86 8.12
N LEU A 931 -85.75 52.00 9.37
CA LEU A 931 -86.90 51.34 9.99
C LEU A 931 -87.80 52.33 10.77
N ARG A 932 -87.49 53.63 10.77
CA ARG A 932 -88.23 54.67 11.54
C ARG A 932 -89.19 55.47 10.69
N GLU A 933 -88.97 55.54 9.38
CA GLU A 933 -89.81 56.25 8.41
C GLU A 933 -91.01 55.39 7.96
N LYS A 934 -90.90 54.05 8.03
CA LYS A 934 -91.99 53.10 7.74
C LYS A 934 -93.12 53.01 8.77
N SER A 935 -93.01 53.61 9.96
CA SER A 935 -94.09 53.59 10.98
C SER A 935 -94.97 54.85 10.89
N PRO A 936 -96.29 54.74 10.67
CA PRO A 936 -97.12 55.90 10.34
C PRO A 936 -97.83 56.58 11.52
N VAL A 937 -98.26 57.84 11.27
CA VAL A 937 -99.34 58.64 11.90
C VAL A 937 -98.96 59.74 12.93
N THR A 938 -99.39 60.97 12.61
CA THR A 938 -99.61 62.21 13.43
C THR A 938 -98.44 63.06 14.02
N ALA A 939 -98.26 64.23 13.40
CA ALA A 939 -98.43 65.58 13.97
C ALA A 939 -97.52 66.11 15.13
N VAL A 940 -96.51 66.89 14.72
CA VAL A 940 -95.84 68.06 15.35
C VAL A 940 -96.88 69.15 15.80
N PRO A 941 -96.67 70.03 16.84
CA PRO A 941 -95.38 70.64 17.26
C PRO A 941 -94.99 70.74 18.76
N ASP A 942 -93.69 71.02 18.91
CA ASP A 942 -92.84 71.50 20.02
C ASP A 942 -93.00 73.02 20.36
N PRO A 943 -92.20 73.63 21.28
CA PRO A 943 -91.64 73.17 22.58
C PRO A 943 -91.88 74.23 23.72
N PRO A 944 -91.22 74.13 24.91
CA PRO A 944 -89.82 74.55 25.18
C PRO A 944 -88.98 73.42 25.85
N VAL A 945 -87.72 73.54 26.34
CA VAL A 945 -86.93 74.65 26.92
C VAL A 945 -85.40 74.48 26.70
N VAL A 946 -84.63 75.53 26.97
CA VAL A 946 -83.15 75.72 26.99
C VAL A 946 -82.51 75.14 28.29
N ALA A 947 -81.25 74.67 28.37
CA ALA A 947 -80.05 74.67 27.47
C ALA A 947 -79.45 73.22 27.33
N SER A 948 -78.16 72.89 27.03
CA SER A 948 -76.84 73.52 26.76
C SER A 948 -75.88 72.43 26.21
N GLY A 949 -74.73 72.65 25.54
CA GLY A 949 -74.01 73.87 25.13
C GLY A 949 -72.62 74.05 25.80
N PRO A 950 -71.48 74.20 25.08
CA PRO A 950 -71.20 73.99 23.65
C PRO A 950 -69.89 73.17 23.32
N PRO A 951 -69.57 72.92 22.03
CA PRO A 951 -68.29 72.37 21.54
C PRO A 951 -67.49 73.35 20.63
N GLU A 952 -66.31 72.92 20.15
CA GLU A 952 -65.57 73.43 18.97
C GLU A 952 -65.42 72.25 17.97
N GLU A 953 -65.77 72.33 16.67
CA GLU A 953 -65.21 73.09 15.53
C GLU A 953 -63.87 72.54 14.96
N ALA A 954 -63.65 72.42 13.64
CA ALA A 954 -64.57 72.52 12.48
C ALA A 954 -64.00 71.89 11.17
N GLY A 955 -64.91 71.44 10.28
CA GLY A 955 -64.76 71.50 8.81
C GLY A 955 -63.94 70.43 8.05
N HIS A 956 -64.05 70.31 6.72
CA HIS A 956 -65.09 70.84 5.79
C HIS A 956 -65.02 70.12 4.40
N TYR A 957 -66.16 69.59 3.92
CA TYR A 957 -66.60 69.39 2.51
C TYR A 957 -65.76 68.59 1.47
N GLY A 958 -66.47 67.88 0.57
CA GLY A 958 -66.05 67.45 -0.78
C GLY A 958 -66.91 68.12 -1.87
N PRO A 959 -67.17 67.54 -3.07
CA PRO A 959 -66.71 66.26 -3.63
C PRO A 959 -66.25 66.30 -5.13
N LEU A 960 -66.15 65.10 -5.74
CA LEU A 960 -66.08 64.62 -7.16
C LEU A 960 -66.70 65.51 -8.30
N PRO A 961 -66.46 65.31 -9.65
CA PRO A 961 -66.30 63.99 -10.32
C PRO A 961 -65.54 63.81 -11.70
N VAL A 962 -65.05 62.58 -11.97
CA VAL A 962 -65.26 61.72 -13.19
C VAL A 962 -64.59 61.92 -14.59
N LYS A 963 -63.98 60.81 -15.08
CA LYS A 963 -63.75 60.26 -16.47
C LYS A 963 -62.69 60.80 -17.49
N ALA A 964 -61.60 60.01 -17.61
CA ALA A 964 -61.29 59.04 -18.69
C ALA A 964 -60.67 59.40 -20.07
N THR A 965 -59.90 58.42 -20.60
CA THR A 965 -59.44 58.18 -22.01
C THR A 965 -58.48 59.20 -22.67
N SER A 966 -57.58 58.83 -23.61
CA SER A 966 -56.93 57.55 -24.01
C SER A 966 -55.84 57.80 -25.09
N THR A 967 -55.03 56.79 -25.45
CA THR A 967 -54.25 56.67 -26.73
C THR A 967 -53.14 57.72 -27.02
N SER A 968 -52.13 57.53 -27.90
CA SER A 968 -51.44 56.37 -28.54
C SER A 968 -50.21 56.89 -29.34
N GLN A 969 -49.47 56.02 -30.06
CA GLN A 969 -48.52 56.32 -31.18
C GLN A 969 -47.18 57.04 -30.86
N LYS A 970 -46.09 56.93 -31.64
CA LYS A 970 -45.60 55.90 -32.61
C LYS A 970 -44.07 56.01 -32.86
N SER A 971 -43.48 54.89 -33.27
CA SER A 971 -42.24 54.66 -34.07
C SER A 971 -41.48 55.84 -34.73
N THR A 972 -40.13 55.78 -34.76
CA THR A 972 -39.28 55.72 -36.00
C THR A 972 -37.77 55.51 -35.70
N ALA A 973 -36.94 55.35 -36.74
CA ALA A 973 -35.97 54.23 -36.79
C ALA A 973 -34.74 54.39 -37.74
N ARG A 974 -33.67 53.62 -37.45
CA ARG A 974 -32.58 53.15 -38.37
C ARG A 974 -31.61 54.23 -38.94
N PRO A 975 -30.56 53.88 -39.75
CA PRO A 975 -29.58 52.75 -39.69
C PRO A 975 -28.10 53.18 -39.98
N GLY A 976 -27.08 52.28 -39.91
CA GLY A 976 -25.72 52.64 -40.43
C GLY A 976 -24.57 51.60 -40.39
N LYS A 977 -24.50 50.70 -41.38
CA LYS A 977 -23.48 49.64 -41.65
C LYS A 977 -21.98 50.03 -41.64
N LYS A 978 -21.09 49.01 -41.43
CA LYS A 978 -20.07 48.56 -42.43
C LYS A 978 -19.51 47.15 -42.14
N LEU A 979 -18.77 46.56 -43.10
CA LEU A 979 -18.24 45.18 -43.06
C LEU A 979 -16.70 45.15 -43.19
N SER A 980 -16.09 44.01 -42.84
CA SER A 980 -15.00 43.42 -43.66
C SER A 980 -15.01 41.88 -43.60
N LYS A 981 -14.25 41.25 -44.50
CA LYS A 981 -13.95 39.79 -44.57
C LYS A 981 -12.55 39.55 -43.92
N LYS A 982 -11.93 38.36 -43.84
CA LYS A 982 -11.89 37.18 -44.74
C LYS A 982 -11.24 35.98 -44.03
N HIS A 983 -11.28 34.79 -44.64
CA HIS A 983 -10.60 33.56 -44.16
C HIS A 983 -9.08 33.74 -43.94
N LEU A 984 -8.55 33.08 -42.92
CA LEU A 984 -7.92 31.77 -43.13
C LEU A 984 -8.65 30.73 -42.27
#